data_AF-A0A6B2CSC5-F1
#
_entry.id   AF-A0A6B2CSC5-F1
#
_cell.length_a   1.000
_cell.length_b   1.000
_cell.length_c   1.000
_cell.angle_alpha   90.00
_cell.angle_beta   90.00
_cell.angle_gamma   90.00
#
_symmetry.space_group_name_H-M   'P 1'
#
loop_
_entity.id
_entity.type
_entity.pdbx_description
1 polymer ?
#
loop_
_entity_poly.entity_id
_entity_poly.type
_entity_poly.pdbx_seq_one_letter_code
_entity_poly.pdbx_strand_id
1 'polypeptide(L)'
;MIEISLKVLREFNDLLGEKVVNGRRVVVEELIEEMARRFQGEISKAVRARREWLEDRRPVREKAAFPQWGDKFEDADGNVRTFREIVQGLIDNFLGRDTPLRWGLNWNTPVPDDLHPLRNPGLEITGPWYPMSRAIHQINADVASMMEDEEDASPAWYVPWGSGRVVAAVWEARRIVKRVLRGDVPDPYHEGGKVYRMQKERSRWPTLIHRVPGLHILDFDIRLDGRPIPAIITSVVIYTVNNYDELKRAGSGVYFYVPKVQTPGEALVIEKMLRFLEDRLGLRRGELKIAMLYEEAMAGRYLPVIFWIWRERLVKSNNGRWDYLGSLIEMWKDEAVYPDPQNITMTHPIMMAYQKYNALMCLMAGLGKDGELNAGPVGGMAAVMLYRPDDPYRRHRYNARALRAIWLDKLRERLIGLIFVTQEPVKKVTLREVLEGKVHGRLFDLFRQSWVASPEESYVKAGNEPLRASLEELQGLINRPVKYVEVDGVKIPAVDSGLTEQERQLFQRLGLIDEEGNITPWVVRGDMLDTPEKLFGNPELWGGRDLWSALYEPPKGDITAEHIQHAFYMAANYGFQLLNGNLAAAIDDYELGQRFMNDLATYRIFSTWLWTLLRHGAAVTKDGAFKGPARTPLGVIPAEDRVKVPAGTPFTEELFDKLWDLHMEWTYAFYDDLDRIAAEKILHKFIDKVRKIIHEAYKSGPFRGQSPRETARRILESLHVDEVEQAVVENQPRFDRAFAPVIMEILKTKLKSPMYLQHGGRLIMVLAPLPDEERDAVLHAVFTPRDQVEKLVKAGRLPNYVLEIYDYLHDQV
;
A
#
# COMPACT_ATOMS: atom_id res chain seq x y z
N MET A 1 16.94 -16.14 -26.56
CA MET A 1 18.02 -15.23 -26.18
C MET A 1 17.39 -14.10 -25.40
N ILE A 2 18.08 -13.56 -24.40
CA ILE A 2 17.61 -12.35 -23.73
C ILE A 2 17.78 -11.14 -24.64
N GLU A 3 16.77 -10.28 -24.68
CA GLU A 3 16.74 -9.05 -25.45
C GLU A 3 16.40 -7.90 -24.50
N ILE A 4 17.25 -6.87 -24.47
CA ILE A 4 17.02 -5.67 -23.67
C ILE A 4 16.77 -4.50 -24.62
N SER A 5 15.75 -3.70 -24.30
CA SER A 5 15.41 -2.47 -25.01
C SER A 5 16.64 -1.60 -25.25
N LEU A 6 16.87 -1.19 -26.50
CA LEU A 6 18.00 -0.33 -26.88
C LEU A 6 18.01 1.01 -26.10
N LYS A 7 16.83 1.49 -25.70
CA LYS A 7 16.68 2.70 -24.89
C LYS A 7 17.28 2.50 -23.49
N VAL A 8 16.94 1.37 -22.85
CA VAL A 8 17.50 0.98 -21.55
C VAL A 8 19.01 0.79 -21.65
N LEU A 9 19.50 0.05 -22.66
CA LEU A 9 20.94 -0.15 -22.86
C LEU A 9 21.70 1.17 -23.06
N ARG A 10 21.11 2.16 -23.73
CA ARG A 10 21.76 3.45 -23.95
C ARG A 10 21.82 4.29 -22.68
N GLU A 11 20.75 4.34 -21.90
CA GLU A 11 20.61 5.28 -20.77
C GLU A 11 21.00 4.69 -19.40
N PHE A 12 20.94 3.36 -19.24
CA PHE A 12 21.09 2.66 -17.96
C PHE A 12 22.09 1.48 -18.02
N ASN A 13 23.06 1.52 -18.95
CA ASN A 13 24.12 0.51 -19.02
C ASN A 13 24.90 0.33 -17.71
N ASP A 14 24.93 1.35 -16.85
CA ASP A 14 25.66 1.29 -15.59
C ASP A 14 25.02 0.30 -14.59
N LEU A 15 23.73 0.01 -14.73
CA LEU A 15 22.99 -1.00 -13.96
C LEU A 15 23.19 -2.43 -14.51
N LEU A 16 23.68 -2.55 -15.74
CA LEU A 16 23.85 -3.77 -16.51
C LEU A 16 25.34 -4.13 -16.67
N GLY A 17 25.64 -5.19 -17.42
CA GLY A 17 27.00 -5.66 -17.71
C GLY A 17 27.67 -6.42 -16.58
N GLU A 18 29.00 -6.54 -16.66
CA GLU A 18 29.80 -7.25 -15.67
C GLU A 18 29.88 -6.49 -14.34
N LYS A 19 29.73 -7.23 -13.24
CA LYS A 19 29.84 -6.76 -11.86
C LYS A 19 30.65 -7.75 -11.03
N VAL A 20 31.22 -7.27 -9.93
CA VAL A 20 31.80 -8.10 -8.88
C VAL A 20 30.93 -7.95 -7.65
N VAL A 21 30.45 -9.07 -7.11
CA VAL A 21 29.59 -9.12 -5.94
C VAL A 21 30.09 -10.22 -5.03
N ASN A 22 30.35 -9.91 -3.76
CA ASN A 22 30.88 -10.90 -2.81
C ASN A 22 32.12 -11.65 -3.37
N GLY A 23 32.99 -10.92 -4.08
CA GLY A 23 34.20 -11.46 -4.71
C GLY A 23 33.98 -12.33 -5.96
N ARG A 24 32.74 -12.48 -6.46
CA ARG A 24 32.43 -13.24 -7.67
C ARG A 24 32.07 -12.33 -8.83
N ARG A 25 32.59 -12.65 -10.03
CA ARG A 25 32.21 -11.99 -11.29
C ARG A 25 30.88 -12.54 -11.78
N VAL A 26 29.97 -11.65 -12.12
CA VAL A 26 28.65 -11.96 -12.71
C VAL A 26 28.33 -10.97 -13.81
N VAL A 27 27.65 -11.42 -14.87
CA VAL A 27 27.07 -10.54 -15.89
C VAL A 27 25.57 -10.46 -15.63
N VAL A 28 25.05 -9.25 -15.43
CA VAL A 28 23.66 -9.02 -15.00
C VAL A 28 22.67 -9.66 -15.96
N GLU A 29 22.86 -9.48 -17.26
CA GLU A 29 22.00 -9.96 -18.34
C GLU A 29 21.99 -11.49 -18.41
N GLU A 30 23.15 -12.13 -18.30
CA GLU A 30 23.28 -13.59 -18.27
C GLU A 30 22.55 -14.17 -17.06
N LEU A 31 22.68 -13.52 -15.89
CA LEU A 31 22.00 -13.96 -14.68
C LEU A 31 20.48 -13.80 -14.76
N ILE A 32 20.00 -12.70 -15.36
CA ILE A 32 18.56 -12.52 -15.67
C ILE A 32 18.10 -13.61 -16.64
N GLU A 33 18.86 -13.90 -17.70
CA GLU A 33 18.53 -14.96 -18.68
C GLU A 33 18.46 -16.33 -18.01
N GLU A 34 19.45 -16.70 -17.20
CA GLU A 34 19.50 -17.95 -16.43
C GLU A 34 18.26 -18.08 -15.54
N MET A 35 17.92 -17.04 -14.78
CA MET A 35 16.75 -17.04 -13.90
C MET A 35 15.43 -17.08 -14.67
N ALA A 36 15.28 -16.30 -15.74
CA ALA A 36 14.08 -16.29 -16.57
C ALA A 36 13.83 -17.66 -17.21
N ARG A 37 14.87 -18.28 -17.80
CA ARG A 37 14.78 -19.62 -18.38
C ARG A 37 14.36 -20.67 -17.36
N ARG A 38 14.80 -20.53 -16.11
CA ARG A 38 14.51 -21.50 -15.06
C ARG A 38 13.13 -21.31 -14.43
N PHE A 39 12.71 -20.07 -14.19
CA PHE A 39 11.58 -19.79 -13.30
C PHE A 39 10.36 -19.17 -13.97
N GLN A 40 10.47 -18.63 -15.20
CA GLN A 40 9.33 -18.01 -15.88
C GLN A 40 8.15 -18.98 -16.03
N GLY A 41 8.41 -20.24 -16.37
CA GLY A 41 7.35 -21.26 -16.46
C GLY A 41 6.69 -21.59 -15.12
N GLU A 42 7.46 -21.65 -14.02
CA GLU A 42 6.92 -21.87 -12.67
C GLU A 42 6.06 -20.67 -12.23
N ILE A 43 6.51 -19.44 -12.49
CA ILE A 43 5.76 -18.21 -12.20
C ILE A 43 4.45 -18.17 -13.00
N SER A 44 4.50 -18.39 -14.31
CA SER A 44 3.31 -18.41 -15.16
C SER A 44 2.30 -19.47 -14.73
N LYS A 45 2.77 -20.65 -14.29
CA LYS A 45 1.90 -21.70 -13.74
C LYS A 45 1.23 -21.24 -12.44
N ALA A 46 1.98 -20.62 -11.54
CA ALA A 46 1.44 -20.14 -10.26
C ALA A 46 0.40 -19.02 -10.45
N VAL A 47 0.71 -18.04 -11.30
CA VAL A 47 -0.19 -16.92 -11.65
C VAL A 47 -1.45 -17.43 -12.38
N ARG A 48 -1.34 -18.43 -13.26
CA ARG A 48 -2.51 -19.05 -13.88
C ARG A 48 -3.39 -19.77 -12.87
N ALA A 49 -2.81 -20.54 -11.95
CA ALA A 49 -3.56 -21.25 -10.92
C ALA A 49 -4.36 -20.28 -10.02
N ARG A 50 -3.81 -19.09 -9.75
CA ARG A 50 -4.52 -17.98 -9.10
C ARG A 50 -5.75 -17.56 -9.90
N ARG A 51 -5.61 -17.35 -11.22
CA ARG A 51 -6.75 -16.98 -12.09
C ARG A 51 -7.80 -18.09 -12.15
N GLU A 52 -7.38 -19.34 -12.26
CA GLU A 52 -8.28 -20.50 -12.26
C GLU A 52 -9.11 -20.57 -10.96
N TRP A 53 -8.49 -20.28 -9.81
CA TRP A 53 -9.21 -20.21 -8.54
C TRP A 53 -10.22 -19.05 -8.49
N LEU A 54 -9.86 -17.87 -9.01
CA LEU A 54 -10.75 -16.70 -9.04
C LEU A 54 -11.99 -16.93 -9.91
N GLU A 55 -11.87 -17.75 -10.97
CA GLU A 55 -12.98 -18.14 -11.86
C GLU A 55 -13.72 -19.41 -11.41
N ASP A 56 -13.24 -20.10 -10.38
CA ASP A 56 -13.91 -21.28 -9.83
C ASP A 56 -15.28 -20.87 -9.23
N ARG A 57 -16.35 -21.52 -9.70
CA ARG A 57 -17.74 -21.24 -9.31
C ARG A 57 -18.26 -22.10 -8.16
N ARG A 58 -17.42 -22.98 -7.60
CA ARG A 58 -17.80 -23.71 -6.39
C ARG A 58 -18.00 -22.73 -5.23
N PRO A 59 -18.89 -23.04 -4.28
CA PRO A 59 -19.17 -22.17 -3.14
C PRO A 59 -17.89 -21.70 -2.44
N VAL A 60 -17.82 -20.45 -1.98
CA VAL A 60 -16.64 -19.90 -1.29
C VAL A 60 -16.24 -20.76 -0.08
N ARG A 61 -17.23 -21.28 0.66
CA ARG A 61 -16.98 -22.21 1.77
C ARG A 61 -16.28 -23.51 1.36
N GLU A 62 -16.35 -23.90 0.09
CA GLU A 62 -15.62 -25.05 -0.47
C GLU A 62 -14.30 -24.60 -1.11
N LYS A 63 -14.33 -23.70 -2.10
CA LYS A 63 -13.12 -23.30 -2.86
C LYS A 63 -12.10 -22.53 -2.02
N ALA A 64 -12.55 -21.83 -0.98
CA ALA A 64 -11.72 -21.06 -0.06
C ALA A 64 -11.52 -21.73 1.31
N ALA A 65 -11.90 -23.01 1.47
CA ALA A 65 -11.66 -23.76 2.70
C ALA A 65 -10.17 -23.87 3.04
N PHE A 66 -9.79 -24.03 4.30
CA PHE A 66 -8.41 -24.41 4.62
C PHE A 66 -8.04 -25.74 3.92
N PRO A 67 -6.75 -25.95 3.60
CA PRO A 67 -6.30 -27.22 3.05
C PRO A 67 -6.73 -28.39 3.93
N GLN A 68 -6.99 -29.53 3.31
CA GLN A 68 -7.24 -30.76 4.05
C GLN A 68 -5.96 -31.15 4.79
N TRP A 69 -6.10 -31.77 5.96
CA TRP A 69 -4.95 -32.13 6.80
C TRP A 69 -3.92 -33.02 6.08
N GLY A 70 -4.38 -33.87 5.15
CA GLY A 70 -3.53 -34.75 4.34
C GLY A 70 -2.94 -34.11 3.07
N ASP A 71 -3.33 -32.88 2.71
CA ASP A 71 -2.78 -32.17 1.56
C ASP A 71 -1.27 -31.97 1.75
N LYS A 72 -0.50 -32.20 0.69
CA LYS A 72 0.97 -32.21 0.76
C LYS A 72 1.56 -30.97 0.12
N PHE A 73 2.60 -30.43 0.76
CA PHE A 73 3.36 -29.28 0.28
C PHE A 73 4.85 -29.60 0.25
N GLU A 74 5.54 -29.01 -0.71
CA GLU A 74 6.98 -29.17 -0.95
C GLU A 74 7.71 -27.86 -0.61
N ASP A 75 8.88 -27.94 0.01
CA ASP A 75 9.78 -26.81 0.16
C ASP A 75 10.86 -26.78 -0.92
N ALA A 76 11.74 -25.76 -0.89
CA ALA A 76 12.80 -25.63 -1.88
C ALA A 76 13.92 -26.68 -1.77
N ASP A 77 13.92 -27.55 -0.75
CA ASP A 77 14.82 -28.70 -0.62
C ASP A 77 14.18 -30.00 -1.15
N GLY A 78 12.92 -29.96 -1.60
CA GLY A 78 12.17 -31.13 -2.03
C GLY A 78 11.58 -31.95 -0.88
N ASN A 79 11.62 -31.44 0.36
CA ASN A 79 10.96 -32.12 1.48
C ASN A 79 9.45 -31.98 1.31
N VAL A 80 8.72 -33.08 1.50
CA VAL A 80 7.27 -33.09 1.42
C VAL A 80 6.68 -33.31 2.81
N ARG A 81 5.79 -32.41 3.22
CA ARG A 81 5.03 -32.52 4.48
C ARG A 81 3.55 -32.28 4.22
N THR A 82 2.71 -32.97 4.98
CA THR A 82 1.28 -32.71 5.01
C THR A 82 0.97 -31.37 5.69
N PHE A 83 -0.18 -30.77 5.40
CA PHE A 83 -0.65 -29.56 6.07
C PHE A 83 -0.64 -29.74 7.59
N ARG A 84 -1.10 -30.90 8.05
CA ARG A 84 -1.13 -31.23 9.48
C ARG A 84 0.26 -31.25 10.11
N GLU A 85 1.24 -31.86 9.45
CA GLU A 85 2.62 -31.93 9.95
C GLU A 85 3.28 -30.54 10.02
N ILE A 86 3.02 -29.68 9.03
CA ILE A 86 3.52 -28.31 9.02
C ILE A 86 2.92 -27.53 10.19
N VAL A 87 1.60 -27.57 10.38
CA VAL A 87 0.93 -26.86 11.49
C VAL A 87 1.34 -27.44 12.85
N GLN A 88 1.45 -28.76 12.97
CA GLN A 88 1.92 -29.40 14.20
C GLN A 88 3.37 -28.98 14.53
N GLY A 89 4.26 -28.92 13.53
CA GLY A 89 5.64 -28.47 13.74
C GLY A 89 5.76 -27.01 14.18
N LEU A 90 4.82 -26.16 13.75
CA LEU A 90 4.70 -24.77 14.19
C LEU A 90 4.25 -24.69 15.66
N ILE A 91 3.23 -25.48 16.03
CA ILE A 91 2.74 -25.61 17.41
C ILE A 91 3.84 -26.15 18.33
N ASP A 92 4.56 -27.18 17.89
CA ASP A 92 5.66 -27.77 18.65
C ASP A 92 6.77 -26.75 18.90
N ASN A 93 7.06 -25.87 17.93
CA ASN A 93 8.01 -24.78 18.13
C ASN A 93 7.55 -23.79 19.20
N PHE A 94 6.29 -23.34 19.12
CA PHE A 94 5.69 -22.42 20.08
C PHE A 94 5.66 -22.99 21.50
N LEU A 95 5.35 -24.27 21.64
CA LEU A 95 5.29 -24.96 22.94
C LEU A 95 6.66 -25.47 23.43
N GLY A 96 7.74 -25.22 22.68
CA GLY A 96 9.08 -25.66 23.03
C GLY A 96 9.28 -27.18 23.01
N ARG A 97 8.41 -27.92 22.30
CA ARG A 97 8.51 -29.38 22.17
C ARG A 97 9.57 -29.73 21.14
N ASP A 98 10.55 -30.54 21.54
CA ASP A 98 11.59 -31.02 20.63
C ASP A 98 11.10 -32.25 19.86
N THR A 99 10.54 -32.02 18.68
CA THR A 99 10.00 -33.07 17.78
C THR A 99 10.66 -32.98 16.41
N PRO A 100 10.69 -34.07 15.62
CA PRO A 100 11.16 -34.03 14.23
C PRO A 100 10.37 -33.08 13.32
N LEU A 101 9.13 -32.74 13.70
CA LEU A 101 8.28 -31.82 12.96
C LEU A 101 8.62 -30.36 13.24
N ARG A 102 9.20 -30.05 14.41
CA ARG A 102 9.49 -28.69 14.86
C ARG A 102 10.23 -27.89 13.78
N TRP A 103 9.71 -26.71 13.46
CA TRP A 103 10.36 -25.76 12.57
C TRP A 103 10.11 -24.32 13.05
N GLY A 104 11.03 -23.42 12.71
CA GLY A 104 10.95 -22.00 13.04
C GLY A 104 11.72 -21.16 12.05
N LEU A 105 11.60 -19.84 12.17
CA LEU A 105 12.18 -18.87 11.25
C LEU A 105 13.64 -18.54 11.62
N ASN A 106 14.47 -18.36 10.59
CA ASN A 106 15.84 -17.86 10.64
C ASN A 106 16.83 -18.68 11.50
N TRP A 107 16.67 -20.00 11.59
CA TRP A 107 17.63 -20.86 12.33
C TRP A 107 19.01 -20.98 11.68
N ASN A 108 19.10 -20.80 10.35
CA ASN A 108 20.36 -20.98 9.60
C ASN A 108 21.19 -19.70 9.56
N THR A 109 20.53 -18.56 9.34
CA THR A 109 21.17 -17.24 9.20
C THR A 109 20.44 -16.25 10.09
N PRO A 110 21.13 -15.63 11.07
CA PRO A 110 20.52 -14.69 12.00
C PRO A 110 19.81 -13.52 11.31
N VAL A 111 18.86 -12.92 12.03
CA VAL A 111 18.25 -11.66 11.61
C VAL A 111 19.22 -10.52 11.88
N PRO A 112 19.56 -9.70 10.87
CA PRO A 112 20.38 -8.50 11.09
C PRO A 112 19.72 -7.51 12.07
N ASP A 113 20.52 -6.87 12.92
CA ASP A 113 20.01 -5.97 13.96
C ASP A 113 19.23 -4.77 13.39
N ASP A 114 19.64 -4.25 12.22
CA ASP A 114 19.00 -3.13 11.54
C ASP A 114 17.60 -3.49 11.00
N LEU A 115 17.40 -4.75 10.58
CA LEU A 115 16.13 -5.28 10.09
C LEU A 115 15.22 -5.78 11.21
N HIS A 116 15.77 -6.08 12.39
CA HIS A 116 15.06 -6.82 13.44
C HIS A 116 13.79 -6.08 13.91
N PRO A 117 12.59 -6.66 13.73
CA PRO A 117 11.32 -5.92 13.87
C PRO A 117 11.03 -5.44 15.29
N LEU A 118 11.59 -6.12 16.30
CA LEU A 118 11.40 -5.77 17.71
C LEU A 118 12.51 -4.88 18.30
N ARG A 119 13.75 -5.01 17.81
CA ARG A 119 14.91 -4.24 18.32
C ARG A 119 15.00 -2.84 17.71
N ASN A 120 14.41 -2.64 16.53
CA ASN A 120 14.36 -1.36 15.84
C ASN A 120 12.92 -0.79 15.80
N PRO A 121 12.34 -0.35 16.93
CA PRO A 121 10.96 0.11 16.97
C PRO A 121 10.75 1.45 16.25
N GLY A 122 9.58 1.59 15.63
CA GLY A 122 9.15 2.83 15.00
C GLY A 122 8.45 2.59 13.68
N LEU A 123 8.16 3.68 12.98
CA LEU A 123 7.47 3.64 11.71
C LEU A 123 8.39 3.14 10.58
N GLU A 124 7.82 2.56 9.54
CA GLU A 124 8.44 2.34 8.25
C GLU A 124 7.76 3.27 7.23
N ILE A 125 8.56 4.00 6.46
CA ILE A 125 8.04 4.86 5.39
C ILE A 125 8.09 4.14 4.05
N THR A 126 7.09 4.35 3.20
CA THR A 126 7.06 3.80 1.84
C THR A 126 6.90 4.90 0.79
N GLY A 127 7.46 4.66 -0.39
CA GLY A 127 7.16 5.45 -1.58
C GLY A 127 8.24 5.30 -2.66
N PRO A 128 8.00 5.87 -3.86
CA PRO A 128 8.95 5.79 -4.95
C PRO A 128 10.24 6.54 -4.60
N TRP A 129 11.37 6.09 -5.14
CA TRP A 129 12.65 6.81 -5.02
C TRP A 129 12.95 7.71 -6.21
N TYR A 130 12.04 7.77 -7.18
CA TYR A 130 12.10 8.73 -8.27
C TYR A 130 11.01 9.81 -8.14
N PRO A 131 11.36 11.10 -8.31
CA PRO A 131 12.74 11.62 -8.46
C PRO A 131 13.52 11.62 -7.13
N MET A 132 14.82 11.91 -7.16
CA MET A 132 15.75 11.73 -6.03
C MET A 132 15.34 12.49 -4.76
N SER A 133 14.56 13.57 -4.88
CA SER A 133 13.99 14.27 -3.71
C SER A 133 13.18 13.33 -2.81
N ARG A 134 12.51 12.33 -3.39
CA ARG A 134 11.73 11.33 -2.65
C ARG A 134 12.61 10.44 -1.78
N ALA A 135 13.72 9.95 -2.33
CA ALA A 135 14.72 9.20 -1.58
C ALA A 135 15.29 10.02 -0.41
N ILE A 136 15.68 11.29 -0.68
CA ILE A 136 16.21 12.19 0.36
C ILE A 136 15.20 12.40 1.49
N HIS A 137 13.92 12.60 1.18
CA HIS A 137 12.87 12.74 2.20
C HIS A 137 12.73 11.50 3.08
N GLN A 138 12.72 10.30 2.48
CA GLN A 138 12.59 9.05 3.23
C GLN A 138 13.82 8.81 4.12
N ILE A 139 15.03 9.07 3.62
CA ILE A 139 16.28 8.94 4.40
C ILE A 139 16.28 9.90 5.61
N ASN A 140 15.81 11.13 5.41
CA ASN A 140 15.78 12.14 6.47
C ASN A 140 14.67 11.87 7.51
N ALA A 141 13.62 11.11 7.20
CA ALA A 141 12.51 10.84 8.13
C ALA A 141 12.96 10.03 9.36
N ASP A 142 12.43 10.31 10.55
CA ASP A 142 12.71 9.55 11.78
C ASP A 142 11.94 8.22 11.80
N VAL A 143 12.36 7.28 10.95
CA VAL A 143 11.70 5.99 10.75
C VAL A 143 12.71 4.85 10.93
N ALA A 144 12.22 3.68 11.34
CA ALA A 144 13.02 2.47 11.53
C ALA A 144 13.46 1.87 10.19
N SER A 145 12.61 1.95 9.17
CA SER A 145 12.91 1.45 7.83
C SER A 145 12.30 2.35 6.74
N MET A 146 12.88 2.28 5.55
CA MET A 146 12.37 2.91 4.34
C MET A 146 12.20 1.84 3.27
N MET A 147 11.00 1.82 2.67
CA MET A 147 10.63 0.90 1.62
C MET A 147 10.67 1.63 0.29
N GLU A 148 11.75 1.39 -0.47
CA GLU A 148 11.76 1.74 -1.89
C GLU A 148 10.84 0.78 -2.63
N ASP A 149 10.12 1.27 -3.63
CA ASP A 149 8.96 0.60 -4.16
C ASP A 149 8.95 0.53 -5.69
N GLU A 150 9.00 -0.69 -6.24
CA GLU A 150 8.82 -0.98 -7.68
C GLU A 150 7.44 -1.59 -8.01
N GLU A 151 6.50 -1.55 -7.07
CA GLU A 151 5.18 -2.14 -7.19
C GLU A 151 4.08 -1.07 -7.23
N ASP A 152 3.23 -0.92 -6.20
CA ASP A 152 2.01 -0.10 -6.32
C ASP A 152 2.27 1.40 -6.50
N ALA A 153 3.42 1.94 -6.05
CA ALA A 153 3.77 3.35 -6.20
C ALA A 153 4.82 3.64 -7.30
N SER A 154 5.40 2.61 -7.95
CA SER A 154 6.27 2.77 -9.13
C SER A 154 6.39 1.48 -9.97
N PRO A 155 5.30 1.01 -10.62
CA PRO A 155 5.28 -0.20 -11.43
C PRO A 155 6.40 -0.23 -12.49
N ALA A 156 7.03 -1.41 -12.61
CA ALA A 156 8.32 -1.61 -13.28
C ALA A 156 8.42 -1.21 -14.77
N TRP A 157 7.31 -1.03 -15.48
CA TRP A 157 7.30 -0.81 -16.93
C TRP A 157 6.42 0.36 -17.38
N TYR A 158 5.69 0.98 -16.45
CA TYR A 158 4.70 1.98 -16.83
C TYR A 158 5.39 3.30 -17.25
N VAL A 159 5.19 3.67 -18.51
CA VAL A 159 5.55 4.99 -19.05
C VAL A 159 4.26 5.80 -19.20
N PRO A 160 4.07 6.85 -18.38
CA PRO A 160 2.87 7.67 -18.48
C PRO A 160 2.84 8.40 -19.82
N TRP A 161 1.67 8.41 -20.46
CA TRP A 161 1.48 9.11 -21.72
C TRP A 161 1.69 10.62 -21.55
N GLY A 162 2.29 11.27 -22.54
CA GLY A 162 2.60 12.71 -22.49
C GLY A 162 3.69 13.10 -21.49
N SER A 163 4.27 12.16 -20.72
CA SER A 163 5.30 12.46 -19.72
C SER A 163 6.65 12.88 -20.32
N GLY A 164 6.85 12.70 -21.63
CA GLY A 164 8.13 12.87 -22.31
C GLY A 164 9.19 11.83 -21.93
N ARG A 165 8.86 10.86 -21.07
CA ARG A 165 9.78 9.79 -20.68
C ARG A 165 9.86 8.73 -21.78
N VAL A 166 11.05 8.17 -21.92
CA VAL A 166 11.35 7.15 -22.93
C VAL A 166 11.33 5.74 -22.34
N VAL A 167 11.54 5.62 -21.02
CA VAL A 167 11.49 4.39 -20.22
C VAL A 167 10.75 4.62 -18.90
N ALA A 168 10.37 3.53 -18.23
CA ALA A 168 9.66 3.60 -16.95
C ALA A 168 10.50 4.26 -15.85
N ALA A 169 9.82 4.93 -14.91
CA ALA A 169 10.47 5.64 -13.79
C ALA A 169 11.34 4.72 -12.91
N VAL A 170 11.04 3.42 -12.88
CA VAL A 170 11.78 2.44 -12.09
C VAL A 170 13.25 2.35 -12.48
N TRP A 171 13.60 2.55 -13.75
CA TRP A 171 14.99 2.52 -14.21
C TRP A 171 15.81 3.65 -13.56
N GLU A 172 15.21 4.83 -13.46
CA GLU A 172 15.83 5.94 -12.75
C GLU A 172 15.85 5.70 -11.24
N ALA A 173 14.80 5.12 -10.65
CA ALA A 173 14.77 4.77 -9.23
C ALA A 173 15.92 3.79 -8.87
N ARG A 174 16.11 2.73 -9.64
CA ARG A 174 17.23 1.77 -9.51
C ARG A 174 18.59 2.47 -9.56
N ARG A 175 18.77 3.42 -10.49
CA ARG A 175 19.98 4.23 -10.61
C ARG A 175 20.18 5.16 -9.40
N ILE A 176 19.10 5.78 -8.91
CA ILE A 176 19.11 6.63 -7.71
C ILE A 176 19.54 5.81 -6.50
N VAL A 177 18.95 4.63 -6.26
CA VAL A 177 19.35 3.72 -5.16
C VAL A 177 20.86 3.48 -5.19
N LYS A 178 21.38 3.03 -6.34
CA LYS A 178 22.81 2.74 -6.52
C LYS A 178 23.69 3.96 -6.22
N ARG A 179 23.34 5.13 -6.75
CA ARG A 179 24.10 6.38 -6.54
C ARG A 179 24.06 6.82 -5.08
N VAL A 180 22.89 6.80 -4.47
CA VAL A 180 22.70 7.18 -3.07
C VAL A 180 23.51 6.28 -2.14
N LEU A 181 23.51 4.96 -2.37
CA LEU A 181 24.28 4.01 -1.56
C LEU A 181 25.80 4.19 -1.72
N ARG A 182 26.27 4.66 -2.88
CA ARG A 182 27.68 4.99 -3.14
C ARG A 182 28.10 6.37 -2.62
N GLY A 183 27.16 7.22 -2.24
CA GLY A 183 27.41 8.62 -1.91
C GLY A 183 27.54 9.54 -3.13
N ASP A 184 27.15 9.08 -4.32
CA ASP A 184 27.22 9.81 -5.60
C ASP A 184 26.01 10.75 -5.79
N VAL A 185 25.69 11.52 -4.75
CA VAL A 185 24.51 12.41 -4.67
C VAL A 185 24.96 13.88 -4.81
N PRO A 186 24.34 14.68 -5.70
CA PRO A 186 24.59 16.12 -5.71
C PRO A 186 24.23 16.75 -4.36
N ASP A 187 25.13 17.54 -3.78
CA ASP A 187 24.88 18.29 -2.55
C ASP A 187 25.16 19.80 -2.76
N PRO A 188 24.11 20.64 -2.87
CA PRO A 188 22.69 20.28 -2.80
C PRO A 188 22.14 19.64 -4.10
N TYR A 189 21.07 18.85 -3.96
CA TYR A 189 20.24 18.41 -5.07
C TYR A 189 19.16 19.45 -5.37
N HIS A 190 19.01 19.83 -6.65
CA HIS A 190 18.04 20.83 -7.10
C HIS A 190 16.95 20.17 -7.96
N GLU A 191 15.69 20.43 -7.62
CA GLU A 191 14.53 19.92 -8.36
C GLU A 191 13.36 20.88 -8.25
N GLY A 192 12.77 21.27 -9.38
CA GLY A 192 11.56 22.11 -9.42
C GLY A 192 11.70 23.42 -8.64
N GLY A 193 12.87 24.07 -8.71
CA GLY A 193 13.18 25.29 -7.97
C GLY A 193 13.42 25.11 -6.46
N LYS A 194 13.41 23.87 -5.95
CA LYS A 194 13.68 23.54 -4.54
C LYS A 194 15.06 22.92 -4.37
N VAL A 195 15.58 23.04 -3.15
CA VAL A 195 16.89 22.57 -2.73
C VAL A 195 16.73 21.48 -1.68
N TYR A 196 17.35 20.33 -1.90
CA TYR A 196 17.28 19.16 -1.03
C TYR A 196 18.68 18.75 -0.58
N ARG A 197 18.80 18.31 0.68
CA ARG A 197 20.05 17.83 1.28
C ARG A 197 19.81 16.61 2.14
N MET A 198 20.79 15.70 2.16
CA MET A 198 20.83 14.62 3.12
C MET A 198 21.22 15.18 4.49
N GLN A 199 20.46 14.87 5.53
CA GLN A 199 20.62 15.47 6.86
C GLN A 199 21.20 14.50 7.89
N LYS A 200 21.50 13.27 7.47
CA LYS A 200 21.97 12.18 8.33
C LYS A 200 23.18 11.51 7.74
N GLU A 201 24.14 11.20 8.60
CA GLU A 201 25.23 10.27 8.30
C GLU A 201 24.68 8.87 7.95
N ARG A 202 25.37 8.15 7.07
CA ARG A 202 24.95 6.82 6.55
C ARG A 202 24.60 5.82 7.66
N SER A 203 25.34 5.83 8.77
CA SER A 203 25.12 4.94 9.92
C SER A 203 23.83 5.21 10.71
N ARG A 204 23.14 6.32 10.43
CA ARG A 204 21.87 6.72 11.05
C ARG A 204 20.69 6.67 10.08
N TRP A 205 20.90 6.16 8.87
CA TRP A 205 19.80 6.03 7.92
C TRP A 205 18.84 4.93 8.39
N PRO A 206 17.53 5.07 8.11
CA PRO A 206 16.60 3.97 8.23
C PRO A 206 17.06 2.78 7.40
N THR A 207 16.72 1.57 7.83
CA THR A 207 17.02 0.34 7.09
C THR A 207 16.30 0.36 5.75
N LEU A 208 17.04 0.16 4.64
CA LEU A 208 16.46 0.08 3.30
C LEU A 208 15.91 -1.32 3.04
N ILE A 209 14.64 -1.41 2.67
CA ILE A 209 13.98 -2.65 2.25
C ILE A 209 13.39 -2.42 0.85
N HIS A 210 13.68 -3.29 -0.10
CA HIS A 210 13.27 -3.13 -1.50
C HIS A 210 11.95 -3.86 -1.77
N ARG A 211 10.87 -3.16 -2.09
CA ARG A 211 9.62 -3.80 -2.48
C ARG A 211 9.68 -4.20 -3.95
N VAL A 212 9.69 -5.52 -4.18
CA VAL A 212 9.74 -6.09 -5.53
C VAL A 212 8.35 -6.06 -6.18
N PRO A 213 8.27 -6.07 -7.53
CA PRO A 213 7.01 -6.25 -8.23
C PRO A 213 6.35 -7.60 -7.86
N GLY A 214 5.02 -7.63 -7.81
CA GLY A 214 4.27 -8.88 -7.67
C GLY A 214 4.47 -9.82 -8.86
N LEU A 215 4.27 -11.13 -8.66
CA LEU A 215 4.50 -12.17 -9.69
C LEU A 215 3.69 -11.98 -10.98
N HIS A 216 2.60 -11.21 -10.92
CA HIS A 216 1.69 -10.91 -12.03
C HIS A 216 2.15 -9.71 -12.89
N ILE A 217 3.26 -9.06 -12.52
CA ILE A 217 3.83 -7.91 -13.25
C ILE A 217 4.95 -8.41 -14.17
N LEU A 218 4.89 -8.02 -15.45
CA LEU A 218 5.92 -8.30 -16.46
C LEU A 218 6.82 -7.08 -16.69
N ASP A 219 8.05 -7.32 -17.12
CA ASP A 219 8.99 -6.30 -17.57
C ASP A 219 9.01 -6.30 -19.11
N PHE A 220 8.50 -5.23 -19.73
CA PHE A 220 8.40 -5.13 -21.18
C PHE A 220 9.68 -4.63 -21.85
N ASP A 221 10.64 -4.11 -21.07
CA ASP A 221 11.95 -3.68 -21.55
C ASP A 221 12.93 -4.85 -21.67
N ILE A 222 12.65 -5.97 -21.01
CA ILE A 222 13.47 -7.19 -21.05
C ILE A 222 12.62 -8.37 -21.51
N ARG A 223 13.03 -8.98 -22.63
CA ARG A 223 12.33 -10.11 -23.24
C ARG A 223 13.22 -11.34 -23.29
N LEU A 224 12.61 -12.51 -23.11
CA LEU A 224 13.23 -13.81 -23.36
C LEU A 224 12.49 -14.48 -24.50
N ASP A 225 13.21 -14.78 -25.58
CA ASP A 225 12.63 -15.44 -26.77
C ASP A 225 11.39 -14.66 -27.30
N GLY A 226 11.50 -13.32 -27.32
CA GLY A 226 10.46 -12.39 -27.78
C GLY A 226 9.35 -12.07 -26.79
N ARG A 227 9.29 -12.72 -25.62
CA ARG A 227 8.23 -12.51 -24.61
C ARG A 227 8.72 -11.70 -23.40
N PRO A 228 7.93 -10.78 -22.84
CA PRO A 228 8.27 -10.09 -21.58
C PRO A 228 8.52 -11.10 -20.46
N ILE A 229 9.50 -10.83 -19.60
CA ILE A 229 9.80 -11.70 -18.45
C ILE A 229 9.13 -11.19 -17.17
N PRO A 230 8.93 -12.01 -16.13
CA PRO A 230 8.42 -11.55 -14.85
C PRO A 230 9.33 -10.47 -14.22
N ALA A 231 8.75 -9.31 -13.88
CA ALA A 231 9.51 -8.14 -13.40
C ALA A 231 10.20 -8.36 -12.04
N ILE A 232 9.72 -9.30 -11.23
CA ILE A 232 10.39 -9.70 -9.98
C ILE A 232 11.82 -10.22 -10.25
N ILE A 233 12.07 -10.89 -11.39
CA ILE A 233 13.39 -11.41 -11.74
C ILE A 233 14.35 -10.25 -12.00
N THR A 234 13.91 -9.27 -12.79
CA THR A 234 14.74 -8.10 -13.15
C THR A 234 15.02 -7.26 -11.91
N SER A 235 14.00 -7.01 -11.10
CA SER A 235 14.07 -6.26 -9.85
C SER A 235 15.08 -6.87 -8.86
N VAL A 236 14.91 -8.15 -8.52
CA VAL A 236 15.75 -8.84 -7.55
C VAL A 236 17.22 -8.93 -8.02
N VAL A 237 17.45 -9.24 -9.30
CA VAL A 237 18.82 -9.34 -9.82
C VAL A 237 19.51 -7.98 -9.85
N ILE A 238 18.88 -6.97 -10.45
CA ILE A 238 19.49 -5.64 -10.59
C ILE A 238 19.74 -5.03 -9.21
N TYR A 239 18.76 -5.10 -8.31
CA TYR A 239 18.92 -4.55 -6.95
C TYR A 239 20.05 -5.25 -6.19
N THR A 240 20.07 -6.58 -6.16
CA THR A 240 21.08 -7.33 -5.38
C THR A 240 22.47 -7.09 -5.94
N VAL A 241 22.65 -7.26 -7.26
CA VAL A 241 23.97 -7.22 -7.89
C VAL A 241 24.59 -5.81 -7.81
N ASN A 242 23.79 -4.76 -7.89
CA ASN A 242 24.32 -3.39 -7.86
C ASN A 242 24.56 -2.86 -6.44
N ASN A 243 23.91 -3.42 -5.42
CA ASN A 243 23.85 -2.81 -4.09
C ASN A 243 24.39 -3.67 -2.95
N TYR A 244 24.56 -4.99 -3.14
CA TYR A 244 24.93 -5.91 -2.05
C TYR A 244 26.20 -5.46 -1.31
N ASP A 245 27.31 -5.22 -2.01
CA ASP A 245 28.57 -4.89 -1.35
C ASP A 245 28.52 -3.54 -0.60
N GLU A 246 27.80 -2.54 -1.13
CA GLU A 246 27.62 -1.25 -0.44
C GLU A 246 26.77 -1.39 0.84
N LEU A 247 25.69 -2.18 0.76
CA LEU A 247 24.83 -2.47 1.90
C LEU A 247 25.60 -3.23 2.99
N LYS A 248 26.37 -4.25 2.59
CA LYS A 248 27.22 -5.02 3.52
C LYS A 248 28.30 -4.15 4.17
N ARG A 249 28.99 -3.29 3.41
CA ARG A 249 29.97 -2.33 3.96
C ARG A 249 29.34 -1.37 4.97
N ALA A 250 28.08 -1.00 4.77
CA ALA A 250 27.32 -0.16 5.69
C ALA A 250 26.77 -0.92 6.92
N GLY A 251 27.09 -2.21 7.10
CA GLY A 251 26.59 -3.03 8.20
C GLY A 251 25.14 -3.53 8.04
N SER A 252 24.61 -3.45 6.82
CA SER A 252 23.24 -3.87 6.46
C SER A 252 23.29 -5.08 5.52
N GLY A 253 22.20 -5.35 4.81
CA GLY A 253 22.04 -6.45 3.88
C GLY A 253 21.01 -6.16 2.79
N VAL A 254 20.74 -7.18 1.97
CA VAL A 254 19.73 -7.09 0.91
C VAL A 254 18.43 -7.70 1.42
N TYR A 255 17.43 -6.84 1.58
CA TYR A 255 16.13 -7.19 2.16
C TYR A 255 15.01 -6.84 1.18
N PHE A 256 14.01 -7.70 1.08
CA PHE A 256 12.90 -7.54 0.16
C PHE A 256 11.56 -7.48 0.87
N TYR A 257 10.70 -6.54 0.48
CA TYR A 257 9.27 -6.63 0.72
C TYR A 257 8.63 -7.37 -0.44
N VAL A 258 7.93 -8.46 -0.17
CA VAL A 258 7.29 -9.31 -1.18
C VAL A 258 5.77 -9.11 -1.13
N PRO A 259 5.16 -8.47 -2.16
CA PRO A 259 3.74 -8.16 -2.20
C PRO A 259 2.88 -9.31 -2.75
N LYS A 260 1.58 -9.29 -2.40
CA LYS A 260 0.49 -10.00 -3.08
C LYS A 260 0.70 -11.49 -3.38
N VAL A 261 1.46 -12.20 -2.54
CA VAL A 261 1.58 -13.67 -2.60
C VAL A 261 0.31 -14.30 -2.08
N GLN A 262 -0.24 -15.30 -2.78
CA GLN A 262 -1.54 -15.92 -2.50
C GLN A 262 -1.46 -17.42 -2.21
N THR A 263 -0.45 -18.13 -2.74
CA THR A 263 -0.41 -19.60 -2.69
C THR A 263 0.98 -20.14 -2.32
N PRO A 264 1.08 -21.40 -1.85
CA PRO A 264 2.37 -22.05 -1.59
C PRO A 264 3.27 -22.15 -2.84
N GLY A 265 2.68 -22.33 -4.03
CA GLY A 265 3.44 -22.40 -5.28
C GLY A 265 4.17 -21.08 -5.60
N GLU A 266 3.51 -19.96 -5.32
CA GLU A 266 4.10 -18.62 -5.45
C GLU A 266 5.23 -18.41 -4.43
N ALA A 267 5.02 -18.78 -3.17
CA ALA A 267 6.07 -18.72 -2.16
C ALA A 267 7.28 -19.59 -2.52
N LEU A 268 7.02 -20.80 -3.04
CA LEU A 268 8.05 -21.77 -3.42
C LEU A 268 8.92 -21.27 -4.57
N VAL A 269 8.32 -20.72 -5.64
CA VAL A 269 9.12 -20.19 -6.76
C VAL A 269 9.98 -19.00 -6.32
N ILE A 270 9.47 -18.14 -5.44
CA ILE A 270 10.24 -17.03 -4.86
C ILE A 270 11.41 -17.55 -4.01
N GLU A 271 11.19 -18.55 -3.15
CA GLU A 271 12.27 -19.16 -2.36
C GLU A 271 13.35 -19.75 -3.27
N LYS A 272 12.96 -20.53 -4.29
CA LYS A 272 13.90 -21.10 -5.26
C LYS A 272 14.70 -20.02 -6.00
N MET A 273 14.06 -18.91 -6.40
CA MET A 273 14.72 -17.80 -7.05
C MET A 273 15.79 -17.14 -6.17
N LEU A 274 15.46 -16.84 -4.91
CA LEU A 274 16.41 -16.23 -3.99
C LEU A 274 17.54 -17.17 -3.62
N ARG A 275 17.25 -18.47 -3.46
CA ARG A 275 18.29 -19.50 -3.27
C ARG A 275 19.24 -19.59 -4.44
N PHE A 276 18.69 -19.58 -5.66
CA PHE A 276 19.49 -19.57 -6.87
C PHE A 276 20.42 -18.36 -6.91
N LEU A 277 19.91 -17.17 -6.60
CA LEU A 277 20.71 -15.95 -6.57
C LEU A 277 21.81 -16.01 -5.51
N GLU A 278 21.50 -16.48 -4.29
CA GLU A 278 22.50 -16.72 -3.24
C GLU A 278 23.61 -17.67 -3.72
N ASP A 279 23.26 -18.78 -4.38
CA ASP A 279 24.22 -19.76 -4.85
C ASP A 279 25.15 -19.18 -5.93
N ARG A 280 24.59 -18.41 -6.89
CA ARG A 280 25.37 -17.75 -7.96
C ARG A 280 26.33 -16.71 -7.37
N LEU A 281 25.88 -15.93 -6.41
CA LEU A 281 26.67 -14.88 -5.74
C LEU A 281 27.55 -15.40 -4.58
N GLY A 282 27.44 -16.68 -4.22
CA GLY A 282 28.21 -17.29 -3.13
C GLY A 282 27.81 -16.78 -1.74
N LEU A 283 26.56 -16.36 -1.57
CA LEU A 283 26.00 -15.92 -0.30
C LEU A 283 25.61 -17.12 0.55
N ARG A 284 25.45 -16.92 1.86
CA ARG A 284 24.90 -17.96 2.73
C ARG A 284 23.40 -18.11 2.47
N ARG A 285 22.89 -19.32 2.67
CA ARG A 285 21.46 -19.61 2.56
C ARG A 285 20.66 -18.75 3.56
N GLY A 286 19.68 -18.02 3.06
CA GLY A 286 18.85 -17.10 3.87
C GLY A 286 19.56 -15.81 4.26
N GLU A 287 20.62 -15.43 3.55
CA GLU A 287 21.27 -14.12 3.71
C GLU A 287 20.47 -12.99 3.07
N LEU A 288 19.76 -13.26 1.98
CA LEU A 288 18.73 -12.34 1.47
C LEU A 288 17.46 -12.51 2.31
N LYS A 289 16.98 -11.45 2.96
CA LYS A 289 15.82 -11.51 3.88
C LYS A 289 14.52 -11.07 3.22
N ILE A 290 13.40 -11.60 3.70
CA ILE A 290 12.03 -11.26 3.26
C ILE A 290 11.24 -10.62 4.39
N ALA A 291 10.54 -9.55 4.06
CA ALA A 291 9.34 -9.08 4.72
C ALA A 291 8.12 -9.42 3.82
N MET A 292 7.16 -10.17 4.35
CA MET A 292 5.93 -10.52 3.63
C MET A 292 4.90 -9.41 3.78
N LEU A 293 4.21 -9.05 2.71
CA LEU A 293 2.93 -8.36 2.81
C LEU A 293 1.84 -9.43 2.85
N TYR A 294 1.27 -9.68 4.04
CA TYR A 294 0.14 -10.58 4.16
C TYR A 294 -1.14 -9.82 3.79
N GLU A 295 -1.31 -9.49 2.52
CA GLU A 295 -2.36 -8.58 2.04
C GLU A 295 -3.35 -9.24 1.07
N GLU A 296 -3.31 -10.58 0.96
CA GLU A 296 -4.24 -11.35 0.14
C GLU A 296 -4.96 -12.38 1.01
N ALA A 297 -6.28 -12.40 0.96
CA ALA A 297 -7.10 -13.30 1.77
C ALA A 297 -6.77 -14.78 1.51
N MET A 298 -6.43 -15.11 0.27
CA MET A 298 -6.00 -16.46 -0.12
C MET A 298 -4.73 -16.92 0.58
N ALA A 299 -3.78 -16.02 0.85
CA ALA A 299 -2.56 -16.36 1.58
C ALA A 299 -2.86 -16.83 3.00
N GLY A 300 -3.92 -16.30 3.62
CA GLY A 300 -4.34 -16.66 4.97
C GLY A 300 -4.64 -18.15 5.12
N ARG A 301 -5.15 -18.80 4.07
CA ARG A 301 -5.42 -20.25 4.04
C ARG A 301 -4.14 -21.08 4.13
N TYR A 302 -3.04 -20.53 3.63
CA TYR A 302 -1.76 -21.20 3.48
C TYR A 302 -0.66 -20.58 4.35
N LEU A 303 -0.99 -19.66 5.26
CA LEU A 303 0.00 -18.85 5.97
C LEU A 303 1.07 -19.70 6.70
N PRO A 304 0.72 -20.80 7.41
CA PRO A 304 1.72 -21.68 8.01
C PRO A 304 2.64 -22.35 6.98
N VAL A 305 2.11 -22.69 5.81
CA VAL A 305 2.86 -23.31 4.71
C VAL A 305 3.80 -22.29 4.06
N ILE A 306 3.33 -21.07 3.81
CA ILE A 306 4.15 -19.97 3.25
C ILE A 306 5.30 -19.66 4.21
N PHE A 307 5.03 -19.56 5.52
CA PHE A 307 6.08 -19.33 6.53
C PHE A 307 7.07 -20.50 6.60
N TRP A 308 6.59 -21.73 6.47
CA TRP A 308 7.45 -22.91 6.42
C TRP A 308 8.35 -22.90 5.17
N ILE A 309 7.84 -22.49 4.01
CA ILE A 309 8.63 -22.37 2.77
C ILE A 309 9.70 -21.28 2.92
N TRP A 310 9.34 -20.10 3.46
CA TRP A 310 10.26 -18.97 3.63
C TRP A 310 11.04 -18.98 4.95
N ARG A 311 11.04 -20.12 5.66
CA ARG A 311 11.57 -20.22 7.03
C ARG A 311 13.03 -19.79 7.19
N GLU A 312 13.82 -19.82 6.13
CA GLU A 312 15.23 -19.43 6.18
C GLU A 312 15.46 -17.92 6.19
N ARG A 313 14.45 -17.14 5.77
CA ARG A 313 14.64 -15.73 5.44
C ARG A 313 13.47 -14.79 5.81
N LEU A 314 12.30 -15.31 6.17
CA LEU A 314 11.16 -14.48 6.57
C LEU A 314 11.42 -13.83 7.94
N VAL A 315 11.41 -12.50 7.99
CA VAL A 315 11.68 -11.70 9.20
C VAL A 315 10.46 -10.89 9.63
N LYS A 316 9.65 -10.44 8.67
CA LYS A 316 8.48 -9.59 8.94
C LYS A 316 7.25 -10.10 8.20
N SER A 317 6.07 -9.90 8.77
CA SER A 317 4.78 -10.07 8.06
C SER A 317 3.88 -8.87 8.33
N ASN A 318 3.57 -8.10 7.29
CA ASN A 318 2.81 -6.85 7.38
C ASN A 318 1.31 -7.09 7.18
N ASN A 319 0.49 -6.36 7.94
CA ASN A 319 -0.95 -6.32 7.75
C ASN A 319 -1.39 -5.14 6.84
N GLY A 320 -1.86 -5.43 5.63
CA GLY A 320 -2.49 -4.46 4.73
C GLY A 320 -4.01 -4.32 4.94
N ARG A 321 -4.58 -3.15 4.65
CA ARG A 321 -6.04 -2.92 4.71
C ARG A 321 -6.70 -3.07 3.34
N TRP A 322 -6.28 -2.24 2.37
CA TRP A 322 -7.00 -2.13 1.09
C TRP A 322 -6.86 -3.36 0.20
N ASP A 323 -5.64 -3.87 0.02
CA ASP A 323 -5.45 -5.11 -0.74
C ASP A 323 -6.13 -6.31 -0.08
N TYR A 324 -6.06 -6.44 1.25
CA TYR A 324 -6.69 -7.56 1.95
C TYR A 324 -8.22 -7.54 1.82
N LEU A 325 -8.84 -6.37 2.03
CA LEU A 325 -10.28 -6.20 1.79
C LEU A 325 -10.63 -6.41 0.32
N GLY A 326 -9.80 -5.95 -0.62
CA GLY A 326 -10.00 -6.14 -2.06
C GLY A 326 -10.02 -7.62 -2.42
N SER A 327 -9.06 -8.37 -1.87
CA SER A 327 -8.96 -9.82 -1.98
C SER A 327 -10.16 -10.56 -1.38
N LEU A 328 -10.71 -10.07 -0.26
CA LEU A 328 -11.95 -10.61 0.32
C LEU A 328 -13.17 -10.36 -0.57
N ILE A 329 -13.32 -9.16 -1.15
CA ILE A 329 -14.41 -8.88 -2.08
C ILE A 329 -14.26 -9.74 -3.34
N GLU A 330 -13.04 -9.91 -3.85
CA GLU A 330 -12.73 -10.79 -4.98
C GLU A 330 -13.10 -12.26 -4.69
N MET A 331 -12.79 -12.75 -3.49
CA MET A 331 -13.14 -14.10 -3.04
C MET A 331 -14.65 -14.34 -3.11
N TRP A 332 -15.44 -13.35 -2.72
CA TRP A 332 -16.91 -13.44 -2.64
C TRP A 332 -17.65 -12.87 -3.85
N LYS A 333 -16.94 -12.41 -4.89
CA LYS A 333 -17.49 -11.61 -5.99
C LYS A 333 -18.70 -12.22 -6.71
N ASP A 334 -18.88 -13.53 -6.66
CA ASP A 334 -19.98 -14.25 -7.32
C ASP A 334 -21.11 -14.66 -6.37
N GLU A 335 -20.91 -14.57 -5.04
CA GLU A 335 -21.82 -15.12 -4.02
C GLU A 335 -22.34 -14.08 -3.03
N ALA A 336 -21.58 -13.01 -2.76
CA ALA A 336 -21.98 -11.99 -1.80
C ALA A 336 -21.45 -10.60 -2.18
N VAL A 337 -22.16 -9.58 -1.72
CA VAL A 337 -21.77 -8.18 -1.84
C VAL A 337 -21.37 -7.68 -0.44
N TYR A 338 -20.16 -7.14 -0.33
CA TYR A 338 -19.70 -6.55 0.91
C TYR A 338 -20.40 -5.21 1.19
N PRO A 339 -20.57 -4.82 2.47
CA PRO A 339 -20.91 -3.44 2.79
C PRO A 339 -19.75 -2.52 2.39
N ASP A 340 -19.96 -1.21 2.53
CA ASP A 340 -18.94 -0.23 2.17
C ASP A 340 -17.56 -0.53 2.80
N PRO A 341 -16.51 -0.74 1.99
CA PRO A 341 -15.18 -1.09 2.48
C PRO A 341 -14.52 0.02 3.32
N GLN A 342 -14.93 1.30 3.15
CA GLN A 342 -14.40 2.42 3.94
C GLN A 342 -14.77 2.29 5.43
N ASN A 343 -15.92 1.69 5.73
CA ASN A 343 -16.40 1.45 7.09
C ASN A 343 -15.78 0.19 7.75
N ILE A 344 -15.13 -0.69 6.99
CA ILE A 344 -14.41 -1.84 7.53
C ILE A 344 -12.99 -1.40 7.92
N THR A 345 -12.86 -0.80 9.10
CA THR A 345 -11.58 -0.34 9.65
C THR A 345 -10.80 -1.47 10.31
N MET A 346 -9.54 -1.21 10.71
CA MET A 346 -8.71 -2.18 11.43
C MET A 346 -9.27 -2.59 12.81
N THR A 347 -10.32 -1.92 13.30
CA THR A 347 -11.05 -2.30 14.52
C THR A 347 -12.24 -3.22 14.26
N HIS A 348 -12.61 -3.45 13.00
CA HIS A 348 -13.71 -4.35 12.65
C HIS A 348 -13.36 -5.81 13.04
N PRO A 349 -14.29 -6.65 13.52
CA PRO A 349 -14.01 -8.01 13.97
C PRO A 349 -13.18 -8.87 13.00
N ILE A 350 -13.49 -8.81 11.69
CA ILE A 350 -12.72 -9.51 10.65
C ILE A 350 -11.25 -9.05 10.58
N MET A 351 -11.01 -7.74 10.71
CA MET A 351 -9.67 -7.15 10.67
C MET A 351 -8.91 -7.38 11.98
N MET A 352 -9.62 -7.48 13.11
CA MET A 352 -9.03 -7.88 14.40
C MET A 352 -8.58 -9.33 14.38
N ALA A 353 -9.39 -10.24 13.83
CA ALA A 353 -9.01 -11.65 13.64
C ALA A 353 -7.79 -11.78 12.72
N TYR A 354 -7.78 -11.05 11.60
CA TYR A 354 -6.67 -10.98 10.66
C TYR A 354 -5.34 -10.54 11.31
N GLN A 355 -5.34 -9.46 12.10
CA GLN A 355 -4.14 -9.00 12.81
C GLN A 355 -3.67 -9.98 13.89
N LYS A 356 -4.61 -10.52 14.69
CA LYS A 356 -4.29 -11.51 15.73
C LYS A 356 -3.75 -12.82 15.14
N TYR A 357 -4.32 -13.27 14.01
CA TYR A 357 -3.84 -14.45 13.31
C TYR A 357 -2.40 -14.25 12.82
N ASN A 358 -2.11 -13.12 12.16
CA ASN A 358 -0.76 -12.79 11.73
C ASN A 358 0.23 -12.71 12.90
N ALA A 359 -0.16 -12.05 14.00
CA ALA A 359 0.68 -11.91 15.19
C ALA A 359 1.00 -13.25 15.85
N LEU A 360 -0.01 -14.12 16.00
CA LEU A 360 0.18 -15.45 16.57
C LEU A 360 1.06 -16.32 15.66
N MET A 361 0.86 -16.29 14.34
CA MET A 361 1.73 -17.03 13.41
C MET A 361 3.19 -16.53 13.47
N CYS A 362 3.40 -15.22 13.53
CA CYS A 362 4.73 -14.63 13.66
C CYS A 362 5.39 -15.02 14.98
N LEU A 363 4.64 -15.01 16.09
CA LEU A 363 5.12 -15.46 17.40
C LEU A 363 5.52 -16.94 17.37
N MET A 364 4.62 -17.80 16.92
CA MET A 364 4.84 -19.25 16.89
C MET A 364 6.02 -19.64 15.99
N ALA A 365 6.13 -19.02 14.82
CA ALA A 365 7.19 -19.34 13.85
C ALA A 365 8.51 -18.64 14.19
N GLY A 366 8.43 -17.40 14.67
CA GLY A 366 9.59 -16.55 14.96
C GLY A 366 10.34 -16.92 16.23
N LEU A 367 9.73 -17.72 17.13
CA LEU A 367 10.38 -18.16 18.36
C LEU A 367 11.59 -19.06 18.06
N GLY A 368 12.77 -18.55 18.35
CA GLY A 368 14.05 -19.23 18.23
C GLY A 368 14.19 -20.38 19.23
N LYS A 369 15.21 -21.23 19.01
CA LYS A 369 15.51 -22.36 19.92
C LYS A 369 15.99 -21.89 21.30
N ASP A 370 16.59 -20.71 21.34
CA ASP A 370 17.01 -19.96 22.53
C ASP A 370 15.86 -19.19 23.19
N GLY A 371 14.68 -19.16 22.57
CA GLY A 371 13.52 -18.42 23.02
C GLY A 371 13.48 -16.97 22.57
N GLU A 372 14.45 -16.47 21.79
CA GLU A 372 14.41 -15.12 21.23
C GLU A 372 13.46 -15.04 20.02
N LEU A 373 12.93 -13.85 19.70
CA LEU A 373 12.04 -13.67 18.55
C LEU A 373 12.80 -13.20 17.31
N ASN A 374 12.94 -14.09 16.33
CA ASN A 374 13.61 -13.83 15.05
C ASN A 374 12.64 -13.38 13.94
N ALA A 375 11.41 -13.05 14.28
CA ALA A 375 10.46 -12.44 13.37
C ALA A 375 9.38 -11.70 14.14
N GLY A 376 8.64 -10.82 13.47
CA GLY A 376 7.54 -10.10 14.08
C GLY A 376 6.53 -9.57 13.07
N PRO A 377 5.30 -9.32 13.51
CA PRO A 377 4.31 -8.68 12.66
C PRO A 377 4.60 -7.18 12.55
N VAL A 378 4.23 -6.57 11.43
CA VAL A 378 4.31 -5.12 11.18
C VAL A 378 2.89 -4.58 11.01
N GLY A 379 2.59 -3.46 11.67
CA GLY A 379 1.28 -2.81 11.60
C GLY A 379 0.97 -2.23 10.22
N GLY A 380 -0.26 -1.80 10.02
CA GLY A 380 -0.76 -1.33 8.73
C GLY A 380 -0.40 0.12 8.42
N MET A 381 -0.80 0.55 7.22
CA MET A 381 -0.52 1.90 6.73
C MET A 381 -1.34 2.99 7.43
N ALA A 382 -0.67 4.00 7.97
CA ALA A 382 -1.26 5.32 8.24
C ALA A 382 -0.96 6.28 7.07
N ALA A 383 -1.89 6.35 6.12
CA ALA A 383 -1.73 7.06 4.85
C ALA A 383 -2.10 8.56 4.90
N VAL A 384 -2.55 9.09 6.04
CA VAL A 384 -3.02 10.48 6.11
C VAL A 384 -1.84 11.44 5.88
N MET A 385 -2.04 12.43 5.03
CA MET A 385 -1.14 13.55 4.82
C MET A 385 -1.62 14.79 5.58
N LEU A 386 -0.67 15.56 6.10
CA LEU A 386 -0.99 16.86 6.67
C LEU A 386 -1.21 17.88 5.55
N TYR A 387 -2.24 18.71 5.70
CA TYR A 387 -2.44 19.85 4.82
C TYR A 387 -1.37 20.91 5.11
N ARG A 388 -0.88 21.55 4.05
CA ARG A 388 0.11 22.60 4.15
C ARG A 388 -0.50 23.91 4.66
N PRO A 389 0.27 24.80 5.30
CA PRO A 389 -0.22 26.10 5.74
C PRO A 389 -0.81 26.96 4.60
N ASP A 390 -0.27 26.82 3.39
CA ASP A 390 -0.68 27.54 2.18
C ASP A 390 -1.86 26.88 1.44
N ASP A 391 -2.53 25.90 2.04
CA ASP A 391 -3.76 25.33 1.50
C ASP A 391 -4.84 26.42 1.32
N PRO A 392 -5.42 26.59 0.11
CA PRO A 392 -6.36 27.68 -0.18
C PRO A 392 -7.65 27.61 0.65
N TYR A 393 -8.01 26.41 1.11
CA TYR A 393 -9.15 26.16 1.98
C TYR A 393 -8.79 26.18 3.47
N ARG A 394 -7.52 26.47 3.81
CA ARG A 394 -6.97 26.51 5.17
C ARG A 394 -7.20 25.21 5.95
N ARG A 395 -7.24 24.06 5.26
CA ARG A 395 -7.57 22.75 5.86
C ARG A 395 -6.49 22.23 6.83
N HIS A 396 -5.31 22.87 6.88
CA HIS A 396 -4.29 22.60 7.89
C HIS A 396 -4.80 22.74 9.33
N ARG A 397 -5.88 23.51 9.55
CA ARG A 397 -6.57 23.56 10.85
C ARG A 397 -7.07 22.19 11.33
N TYR A 398 -7.32 21.24 10.42
CA TYR A 398 -7.75 19.87 10.75
C TYR A 398 -6.59 18.89 10.98
N ASN A 399 -5.33 19.31 10.86
CA ASN A 399 -4.16 18.45 11.04
C ASN A 399 -4.11 17.78 12.43
N ALA A 400 -4.69 18.41 13.46
CA ALA A 400 -4.82 17.81 14.79
C ALA A 400 -5.58 16.47 14.77
N ARG A 401 -6.60 16.32 13.92
CA ARG A 401 -7.34 15.06 13.76
C ARG A 401 -6.46 13.96 13.19
N ALA A 402 -5.65 14.29 12.18
CA ALA A 402 -4.72 13.35 11.56
C ALA A 402 -3.67 12.87 12.58
N LEU A 403 -3.09 13.79 13.35
CA LEU A 403 -2.10 13.49 14.40
C LEU A 403 -2.69 12.59 15.49
N ARG A 404 -3.92 12.87 15.93
CA ARG A 404 -4.61 12.00 16.91
C ARG A 404 -4.89 10.61 16.34
N ALA A 405 -5.35 10.53 15.09
CA ALA A 405 -5.71 9.27 14.44
C ALA A 405 -4.51 8.33 14.32
N ILE A 406 -3.35 8.82 13.85
CA ILE A 406 -2.15 7.96 13.77
C ILE A 406 -1.71 7.48 15.15
N TRP A 407 -1.73 8.34 16.16
CA TRP A 407 -1.35 7.96 17.52
C TRP A 407 -2.23 6.84 18.07
N LEU A 408 -3.56 6.96 17.93
CA LEU A 408 -4.51 5.94 18.36
C LEU A 408 -4.32 4.63 17.62
N ASP A 409 -4.13 4.71 16.30
CA ASP A 409 -3.97 3.53 15.46
C ASP A 409 -2.69 2.75 15.83
N LYS A 410 -1.57 3.46 16.02
CA LYS A 410 -0.29 2.82 16.38
C LYS A 410 -0.29 2.32 17.82
N LEU A 411 -0.97 3.00 18.74
CA LEU A 411 -1.21 2.46 20.09
C LEU A 411 -2.07 1.19 20.04
N ARG A 412 -3.14 1.18 19.25
CA ARG A 412 -4.00 -0.01 19.08
C ARG A 412 -3.20 -1.21 18.57
N GLU A 413 -2.42 -1.04 17.51
CA GLU A 413 -1.56 -2.10 16.96
C GLU A 413 -0.58 -2.63 18.00
N ARG A 414 0.06 -1.70 18.73
CA ARG A 414 0.98 -2.01 19.81
C ARG A 414 0.35 -2.88 20.89
N LEU A 415 -0.86 -2.53 21.34
CA LEU A 415 -1.57 -3.28 22.38
C LEU A 415 -2.07 -4.65 21.89
N ILE A 416 -2.47 -4.76 20.62
CA ILE A 416 -2.83 -6.05 20.00
C ILE A 416 -1.63 -7.01 20.03
N GLY A 417 -0.41 -6.47 19.92
CA GLY A 417 0.84 -7.22 19.95
C GLY A 417 1.29 -7.70 21.33
N LEU A 418 0.65 -7.24 22.41
CA LEU A 418 0.93 -7.74 23.75
C LEU A 418 0.26 -9.11 23.92
N ILE A 419 1.04 -10.18 23.84
CA ILE A 419 0.55 -11.56 23.98
C ILE A 419 1.16 -12.17 25.24
N PHE A 420 0.32 -12.54 26.21
CA PHE A 420 0.76 -13.23 27.42
C PHE A 420 0.51 -14.72 27.29
N VAL A 421 1.60 -15.50 27.22
CA VAL A 421 1.56 -16.95 27.07
C VAL A 421 1.70 -17.63 28.44
N THR A 422 0.75 -18.50 28.79
CA THR A 422 0.73 -19.16 30.10
C THR A 422 0.18 -20.60 30.01
N GLN A 423 0.41 -21.40 31.06
CA GLN A 423 -0.26 -22.68 31.26
C GLN A 423 -1.36 -22.58 32.34
N GLU A 424 -1.44 -21.46 33.05
CA GLU A 424 -2.44 -21.24 34.08
C GLU A 424 -3.83 -21.04 33.45
N PRO A 425 -4.91 -21.51 34.11
CA PRO A 425 -6.28 -21.36 33.62
C PRO A 425 -6.83 -19.93 33.83
N VAL A 426 -6.02 -18.90 33.56
CA VAL A 426 -6.41 -17.50 33.60
C VAL A 426 -7.01 -17.06 32.26
N LYS A 427 -8.02 -16.20 32.31
CA LYS A 427 -8.70 -15.66 31.11
C LYS A 427 -8.32 -14.22 30.80
N LYS A 428 -8.02 -13.43 31.82
CA LYS A 428 -7.70 -12.01 31.71
C LYS A 428 -6.65 -11.68 32.77
N VAL A 429 -5.65 -10.89 32.39
CA VAL A 429 -4.60 -10.36 33.25
C VAL A 429 -4.34 -8.92 32.84
N THR A 430 -3.88 -8.08 33.77
CA THR A 430 -3.41 -6.74 33.45
C THR A 430 -1.91 -6.74 33.13
N LEU A 431 -1.45 -5.82 32.29
CA LEU A 431 -0.03 -5.63 31.99
C LEU A 431 0.77 -5.41 33.28
N ARG A 432 0.22 -4.67 34.24
CA ARG A 432 0.85 -4.43 35.54
C ARG A 432 1.08 -5.73 36.32
N GLU A 433 0.07 -6.60 36.42
CA GLU A 433 0.23 -7.89 37.13
C GLU A 433 1.29 -8.78 36.49
N VAL A 434 1.38 -8.76 35.15
CA VAL A 434 2.39 -9.49 34.40
C VAL A 434 3.79 -8.95 34.68
N LEU A 435 3.98 -7.62 34.64
CA LEU A 435 5.27 -6.98 34.92
C LEU A 435 5.71 -7.11 36.39
N GLU A 436 4.75 -7.12 37.33
CA GLU A 436 5.00 -7.34 38.75
C GLU A 436 5.22 -8.82 39.11
N GLY A 437 5.08 -9.75 38.15
CA GLY A 437 5.26 -11.19 38.38
C GLY A 437 4.17 -11.83 39.23
N LYS A 438 2.97 -11.26 39.27
CA LYS A 438 1.81 -11.80 40.02
C LYS A 438 1.16 -13.01 39.35
N VAL A 439 1.44 -13.22 38.06
CA VAL A 439 0.96 -14.34 37.25
C VAL A 439 2.13 -15.03 36.58
N HIS A 440 2.08 -16.35 36.43
CA HIS A 440 3.17 -17.11 35.80
C HIS A 440 2.94 -17.24 34.29
N GLY A 441 3.95 -16.86 33.50
CA GLY A 441 3.90 -16.93 32.05
C GLY A 441 4.97 -16.07 31.41
N ARG A 442 4.87 -15.88 30.09
CA ARG A 442 5.77 -15.04 29.31
C ARG A 442 4.99 -14.01 28.51
N LEU A 443 5.32 -12.74 28.69
CA LEU A 443 4.82 -11.66 27.86
C LEU A 443 5.68 -11.54 26.60
N PHE A 444 5.01 -11.46 25.46
CA PHE A 444 5.59 -11.09 24.18
C PHE A 444 5.05 -9.75 23.75
N ASP A 445 5.94 -8.96 23.16
CA ASP A 445 5.73 -7.56 22.89
C ASP A 445 5.86 -7.28 21.40
N LEU A 446 4.83 -7.68 20.66
CA LEU A 446 4.79 -7.69 19.20
C LEU A 446 4.30 -6.32 18.66
N PHE A 447 4.37 -6.11 17.34
CA PHE A 447 4.03 -4.82 16.68
C PHE A 447 4.82 -3.62 17.22
N ARG A 448 6.16 -3.72 17.24
CA ARG A 448 7.07 -2.59 17.48
C ARG A 448 7.28 -1.71 16.23
N GLN A 449 6.85 -2.19 15.06
CA GLN A 449 6.95 -1.48 13.78
C GLN A 449 5.60 -1.38 13.08
N SER A 450 5.39 -0.30 12.32
CA SER A 450 4.15 -0.04 11.56
C SER A 450 4.39 0.95 10.43
N TRP A 451 3.44 1.16 9.52
CA TRP A 451 3.65 1.94 8.30
C TRP A 451 3.12 3.37 8.33
N VAL A 452 3.80 4.25 7.60
CA VAL A 452 3.44 5.65 7.36
C VAL A 452 3.73 6.06 5.91
N ALA A 453 2.92 6.97 5.36
CA ALA A 453 3.16 7.53 4.02
C ALA A 453 3.78 8.95 4.02
N SER A 454 3.73 9.63 5.16
CA SER A 454 4.15 11.03 5.29
C SER A 454 5.46 11.15 6.07
N PRO A 455 6.46 11.90 5.56
CA PRO A 455 7.71 12.16 6.28
C PRO A 455 7.62 13.34 7.26
N GLU A 456 6.46 13.99 7.39
CA GLU A 456 6.28 15.18 8.23
C GLU A 456 6.61 14.88 9.70
N GLU A 457 7.54 15.65 10.29
CA GLU A 457 8.14 15.36 11.59
C GLU A 457 7.09 15.19 12.70
N SER A 458 6.09 16.07 12.77
CA SER A 458 5.04 15.98 13.78
C SER A 458 4.19 14.71 13.63
N TYR A 459 3.97 14.26 12.40
CA TYR A 459 3.17 13.07 12.10
C TYR A 459 3.93 11.79 12.42
N VAL A 460 5.20 11.73 11.99
CA VAL A 460 6.12 10.64 12.31
C VAL A 460 6.32 10.52 13.83
N LYS A 461 6.53 11.63 14.53
CA LYS A 461 6.63 11.67 15.99
C LYS A 461 5.39 11.12 16.69
N ALA A 462 4.20 11.49 16.22
CA ALA A 462 2.92 11.04 16.78
C ALA A 462 2.76 9.51 16.67
N GLY A 463 3.11 8.91 15.53
CA GLY A 463 3.05 7.46 15.36
C GLY A 463 4.18 6.70 16.08
N ASN A 464 5.37 7.28 16.18
CA ASN A 464 6.51 6.66 16.86
C ASN A 464 6.35 6.58 18.38
N GLU A 465 5.68 7.55 19.01
CA GLU A 465 5.54 7.61 20.48
C GLU A 465 5.03 6.28 21.09
N PRO A 466 3.88 5.73 20.69
CA PRO A 466 3.40 4.47 21.25
C PRO A 466 4.27 3.27 20.84
N LEU A 467 4.86 3.27 19.64
CA LEU A 467 5.66 2.16 19.14
C LEU A 467 7.01 2.03 19.84
N ARG A 468 7.58 3.15 20.29
CA ARG A 468 8.90 3.20 20.94
C ARG A 468 8.85 3.18 22.47
N ALA A 469 7.71 3.57 23.07
CA ALA A 469 7.52 3.55 24.53
C ALA A 469 7.87 2.19 25.16
N SER A 470 8.43 2.22 26.37
CA SER A 470 8.65 1.01 27.17
C SER A 470 7.32 0.42 27.66
N LEU A 471 7.32 -0.84 28.09
CA LEU A 471 6.11 -1.47 28.62
C LEU A 471 5.57 -0.75 29.86
N GLU A 472 6.46 -0.21 30.70
CA GLU A 472 6.14 0.55 31.91
C GLU A 472 5.49 1.91 31.58
N GLU A 473 5.82 2.49 30.44
CA GLU A 473 5.32 3.81 30.02
C GLU A 473 3.94 3.75 29.35
N LEU A 474 3.59 2.63 28.71
CA LEU A 474 2.35 2.49 27.91
C LEU A 474 1.09 2.86 28.69
N GLN A 475 0.97 2.40 29.93
CA GLN A 475 -0.19 2.71 30.77
C GLN A 475 -0.26 4.21 31.08
N GLY A 476 0.90 4.84 31.27
CA GLY A 476 1.02 6.29 31.47
C GLY A 476 0.52 7.09 30.28
N LEU A 477 0.81 6.64 29.04
CA LEU A 477 0.32 7.28 27.81
C LEU A 477 -1.22 7.35 27.77
N ILE A 478 -1.88 6.23 28.08
CA ILE A 478 -3.35 6.12 28.10
C ILE A 478 -3.97 7.01 29.18
N ASN A 479 -3.30 7.12 30.33
CA ASN A 479 -3.80 7.80 31.53
C ASN A 479 -3.44 9.30 31.63
N ARG A 480 -2.78 9.86 30.62
CA ARG A 480 -2.55 11.31 30.54
C ARG A 480 -3.88 12.08 30.67
N PRO A 481 -3.89 13.28 31.30
CA PRO A 481 -5.07 14.13 31.31
C PRO A 481 -5.59 14.39 29.89
N VAL A 482 -6.91 14.37 29.73
CA VAL A 482 -7.53 14.58 28.43
C VAL A 482 -7.42 16.06 28.05
N LYS A 483 -6.83 16.34 26.90
CA LYS A 483 -6.66 17.69 26.35
C LYS A 483 -7.36 17.81 25.00
N TYR A 484 -7.83 19.01 24.68
CA TYR A 484 -8.50 19.30 23.43
C TYR A 484 -7.88 20.51 22.73
N VAL A 485 -7.89 20.47 21.40
CA VAL A 485 -7.69 21.61 20.52
C VAL A 485 -9.04 21.94 19.89
N GLU A 486 -9.41 23.22 19.85
CA GLU A 486 -10.66 23.67 19.25
C GLU A 486 -10.43 24.10 17.80
N VAL A 487 -11.21 23.54 16.87
CA VAL A 487 -11.18 23.88 15.45
C VAL A 487 -12.60 24.04 14.96
N ASP A 488 -12.94 25.22 14.45
CA ASP A 488 -14.29 25.55 13.97
C ASP A 488 -15.40 25.24 15.01
N GLY A 489 -15.12 25.49 16.29
CA GLY A 489 -16.04 25.19 17.40
C GLY A 489 -16.13 23.71 17.79
N VAL A 490 -15.39 22.82 17.13
CA VAL A 490 -15.34 21.39 17.44
C VAL A 490 -14.09 21.08 18.27
N LYS A 491 -14.30 20.43 19.42
CA LYS A 491 -13.21 19.94 20.27
C LYS A 491 -12.61 18.67 19.68
N ILE A 492 -11.34 18.73 19.31
CA ILE A 492 -10.56 17.59 18.80
C ILE A 492 -9.57 17.18 19.89
N PRO A 493 -9.49 15.91 20.28
CA PRO A 493 -8.49 15.46 21.25
C PRO A 493 -7.08 15.77 20.74
N ALA A 494 -6.25 16.35 21.61
CA ALA A 494 -4.86 16.64 21.27
C ALA A 494 -4.05 15.36 21.12
N VAL A 495 -2.98 15.37 20.32
CA VAL A 495 -2.12 14.19 20.13
C VAL A 495 -1.44 13.73 21.42
N ASP A 496 -1.08 14.67 22.31
CA ASP A 496 -0.45 14.41 23.60
C ASP A 496 -1.46 14.12 24.73
N SER A 497 -2.75 14.00 24.40
CA SER A 497 -3.83 13.64 25.32
C SER A 497 -3.83 12.14 25.64
N GLY A 498 -4.29 11.78 26.84
CA GLY A 498 -4.69 10.40 27.13
C GLY A 498 -5.94 10.01 26.36
N LEU A 499 -6.43 8.78 26.55
CA LEU A 499 -7.67 8.32 25.93
C LEU A 499 -8.87 9.09 26.49
N THR A 500 -9.68 9.66 25.58
CA THR A 500 -11.02 10.16 25.88
C THR A 500 -11.95 9.02 26.28
N GLU A 501 -13.09 9.34 26.87
CA GLU A 501 -14.09 8.34 27.25
C GLU A 501 -14.55 7.47 26.06
N GLN A 502 -14.79 8.07 24.89
CA GLN A 502 -15.21 7.34 23.70
C GLN A 502 -14.12 6.39 23.19
N GLU A 503 -12.86 6.83 23.22
CA GLU A 503 -11.72 6.01 22.82
C GLU A 503 -11.46 4.89 23.86
N ARG A 504 -11.66 5.14 25.16
CA ARG A 504 -11.60 4.09 26.20
C ARG A 504 -12.64 3.02 25.96
N GLN A 505 -13.89 3.40 25.71
CA GLN A 505 -14.96 2.45 25.38
C GLN A 505 -14.65 1.63 24.12
N LEU A 506 -14.03 2.25 23.11
CA LEU A 506 -13.56 1.51 21.93
C LEU A 506 -12.48 0.48 22.32
N PHE A 507 -11.45 0.89 23.06
CA PHE A 507 -10.36 -0.01 23.46
C PHE A 507 -10.85 -1.14 24.39
N GLN A 508 -11.83 -0.88 25.24
CA GLN A 508 -12.51 -1.89 26.06
C GLN A 508 -13.25 -2.90 25.19
N ARG A 509 -14.05 -2.45 24.20
CA ARG A 509 -14.75 -3.35 23.26
C ARG A 509 -13.78 -4.22 22.46
N LEU A 510 -12.59 -3.70 22.17
CA LEU A 510 -11.53 -4.44 21.47
C LEU A 510 -10.75 -5.40 22.40
N GLY A 511 -10.99 -5.35 23.72
CA GLY A 511 -10.30 -6.16 24.72
C GLY A 511 -8.86 -5.74 24.95
N LEU A 512 -8.51 -4.48 24.70
CA LEU A 512 -7.15 -3.95 24.85
C LEU A 512 -6.91 -3.34 26.24
N ILE A 513 -7.99 -2.90 26.89
CA ILE A 513 -8.00 -2.42 28.27
C ILE A 513 -9.22 -2.98 29.01
N ASP A 514 -9.16 -3.03 30.34
CA ASP A 514 -10.29 -3.37 31.20
C ASP A 514 -11.21 -2.18 31.50
N GLU A 515 -12.22 -2.44 32.31
CA GLU A 515 -13.27 -1.52 32.75
C GLU A 515 -12.67 -0.34 33.54
N GLU A 516 -11.59 -0.56 34.27
CA GLU A 516 -10.81 0.45 35.00
C GLU A 516 -9.78 1.18 34.11
N GLY A 517 -9.60 0.74 32.86
CA GLY A 517 -8.70 1.32 31.88
C GLY A 517 -7.25 0.84 31.96
N ASN A 518 -6.99 -0.29 32.64
CA ASN A 518 -5.69 -0.96 32.64
C ASN A 518 -5.51 -1.78 31.36
N ILE A 519 -4.31 -1.77 30.80
CA ILE A 519 -3.96 -2.57 29.62
C ILE A 519 -4.09 -4.06 29.92
N THR A 520 -4.71 -4.80 29.00
CA THR A 520 -4.92 -6.25 29.10
C THR A 520 -4.26 -6.97 27.92
N PRO A 521 -3.07 -7.58 28.11
CA PRO A 521 -2.47 -8.43 27.09
C PRO A 521 -3.39 -9.58 26.67
N TRP A 522 -3.29 -9.99 25.40
CA TRP A 522 -4.02 -11.14 24.89
C TRP A 522 -3.47 -12.43 25.51
N VAL A 523 -4.28 -13.08 26.35
CA VAL A 523 -3.90 -14.35 27.00
C VAL A 523 -4.02 -15.51 26.02
N VAL A 524 -2.91 -16.22 25.80
CA VAL A 524 -2.85 -17.43 24.97
C VAL A 524 -2.34 -18.59 25.82
N ARG A 525 -3.15 -19.63 26.00
CA ARG A 525 -2.76 -20.81 26.78
C ARG A 525 -2.30 -21.96 25.89
N GLY A 526 -1.40 -22.79 26.38
CA GLY A 526 -0.90 -23.95 25.63
C GLY A 526 -2.01 -24.93 25.22
N ASP A 527 -2.97 -25.18 26.12
CA ASP A 527 -4.11 -26.09 25.90
C ASP A 527 -5.10 -25.60 24.83
N MET A 528 -5.10 -24.30 24.51
CA MET A 528 -5.94 -23.69 23.47
C MET A 528 -5.53 -24.08 22.05
N LEU A 529 -4.28 -24.50 21.83
CA LEU A 529 -3.68 -24.65 20.49
C LEU A 529 -2.68 -25.80 20.35
N ASP A 530 -2.67 -26.75 21.30
CA ASP A 530 -1.73 -27.88 21.32
C ASP A 530 -1.90 -28.90 20.18
N THR A 531 -2.97 -28.78 19.40
CA THR A 531 -3.18 -29.50 18.13
C THR A 531 -3.66 -28.55 17.02
N PRO A 532 -3.44 -28.89 15.73
CA PRO A 532 -3.94 -28.12 14.59
C PRO A 532 -5.44 -27.83 14.64
N GLU A 533 -6.24 -28.82 15.06
CA GLU A 533 -7.70 -28.70 15.15
C GLU A 533 -8.11 -27.66 16.19
N LYS A 534 -7.44 -27.63 17.36
CA LYS A 534 -7.69 -26.59 18.36
C LYS A 534 -7.25 -25.22 17.88
N LEU A 535 -6.05 -25.09 17.31
CA LEU A 535 -5.56 -23.82 16.80
C LEU A 535 -6.54 -23.17 15.80
N PHE A 536 -7.18 -23.95 14.93
CA PHE A 536 -8.07 -23.43 13.89
C PHE A 536 -9.53 -23.34 14.35
N GLY A 537 -9.96 -24.22 15.25
CA GLY A 537 -11.35 -24.33 15.70
C GLY A 537 -11.68 -23.63 17.03
N ASN A 538 -10.70 -23.07 17.75
CA ASN A 538 -10.92 -22.57 19.10
C ASN A 538 -11.60 -21.18 19.12
N PRO A 539 -12.84 -21.07 19.63
CA PRO A 539 -13.55 -19.79 19.69
C PRO A 539 -12.97 -18.78 20.68
N GLU A 540 -12.23 -19.21 21.71
CA GLU A 540 -11.56 -18.28 22.63
C GLU A 540 -10.42 -17.50 21.94
N LEU A 541 -9.78 -18.10 20.92
CA LEU A 541 -8.74 -17.42 20.14
C LEU A 541 -9.34 -16.49 19.08
N TRP A 542 -10.44 -16.90 18.44
CA TRP A 542 -10.97 -16.25 17.23
C TRP A 542 -12.29 -15.50 17.44
N GLY A 543 -12.51 -14.99 18.66
CA GLY A 543 -13.62 -14.07 18.94
C GLY A 543 -15.00 -14.72 18.84
N GLY A 544 -15.13 -15.95 19.34
CA GLY A 544 -16.39 -16.69 19.40
C GLY A 544 -16.72 -17.52 18.16
N ARG A 545 -15.81 -17.62 17.18
CA ARG A 545 -15.98 -18.36 15.92
C ARG A 545 -14.79 -19.29 15.66
N ASP A 546 -14.88 -20.15 14.65
CA ASP A 546 -13.70 -20.79 14.08
C ASP A 546 -12.89 -19.76 13.27
N LEU A 547 -11.61 -20.05 13.01
CA LEU A 547 -10.70 -19.15 12.32
C LEU A 547 -11.18 -18.78 10.91
N TRP A 548 -11.76 -19.74 10.17
CA TRP A 548 -12.20 -19.49 8.79
C TRP A 548 -13.32 -18.46 8.78
N SER A 549 -14.35 -18.68 9.63
CA SER A 549 -15.47 -17.74 9.75
C SER A 549 -15.01 -16.39 10.30
N ALA A 550 -14.00 -16.35 11.17
CA ALA A 550 -13.43 -15.12 11.68
C ALA A 550 -12.69 -14.30 10.61
N LEU A 551 -12.03 -14.95 9.65
CA LEU A 551 -11.20 -14.29 8.63
C LEU A 551 -11.92 -13.94 7.34
N TYR A 552 -12.91 -14.74 6.92
CA TYR A 552 -13.41 -14.69 5.53
C TYR A 552 -14.90 -14.45 5.40
N GLU A 553 -15.69 -14.64 6.46
CA GLU A 553 -17.15 -14.50 6.36
C GLU A 553 -17.54 -13.02 6.15
N PRO A 554 -18.34 -12.69 5.12
CA PRO A 554 -18.69 -11.31 4.81
C PRO A 554 -19.41 -10.66 5.99
N PRO A 555 -18.99 -9.46 6.40
CA PRO A 555 -19.67 -8.78 7.49
C PRO A 555 -21.02 -8.25 7.04
N LYS A 556 -21.94 -8.09 7.99
CA LYS A 556 -23.15 -7.30 7.78
C LYS A 556 -22.81 -5.82 7.83
N GLY A 557 -23.46 -5.02 7.01
CA GLY A 557 -23.32 -3.57 7.03
C GLY A 557 -24.19 -2.93 5.97
N ASP A 558 -23.99 -1.63 5.78
CA ASP A 558 -24.81 -0.82 4.89
C ASP A 558 -24.16 -0.62 3.51
N ILE A 559 -25.02 -0.45 2.52
CA ILE A 559 -24.69 0.03 1.17
C ILE A 559 -25.54 1.28 0.98
N THR A 560 -24.93 2.46 0.96
CA THR A 560 -25.64 3.75 0.86
C THR A 560 -25.31 4.45 -0.45
N ALA A 561 -26.20 5.32 -0.91
CA ALA A 561 -25.95 6.12 -2.12
C ALA A 561 -24.68 6.97 -1.99
N GLU A 562 -24.45 7.55 -0.81
CA GLU A 562 -23.31 8.41 -0.52
C GLU A 562 -21.98 7.64 -0.59
N HIS A 563 -21.90 6.43 -0.01
CA HIS A 563 -20.68 5.63 -0.06
C HIS A 563 -20.42 5.04 -1.46
N ILE A 564 -21.48 4.72 -2.22
CA ILE A 564 -21.33 4.35 -3.64
C ILE A 564 -20.72 5.53 -4.42
N GLN A 565 -21.23 6.74 -4.21
CA GLN A 565 -20.69 7.95 -4.84
C GLN A 565 -19.24 8.23 -4.41
N HIS A 566 -18.91 8.01 -3.14
CA HIS A 566 -17.55 8.16 -2.62
C HIS A 566 -16.56 7.17 -3.23
N ALA A 567 -16.93 5.89 -3.28
CA ALA A 567 -16.12 4.86 -3.92
C ALA A 567 -15.85 5.19 -5.39
N PHE A 568 -16.87 5.68 -6.12
CA PHE A 568 -16.71 6.10 -7.51
C PHE A 568 -15.77 7.31 -7.64
N TYR A 569 -15.94 8.30 -6.76
CA TYR A 569 -15.04 9.44 -6.67
C TYR A 569 -13.58 9.03 -6.43
N MET A 570 -13.33 8.11 -5.49
CA MET A 570 -11.97 7.66 -5.16
C MET A 570 -11.34 6.88 -6.32
N ALA A 571 -12.11 5.99 -6.97
CA ALA A 571 -11.65 5.22 -8.12
C ALA A 571 -11.33 6.13 -9.33
N ALA A 572 -12.23 7.06 -9.66
CA ALA A 572 -12.03 8.00 -10.78
C ALA A 572 -10.83 8.93 -10.53
N ASN A 573 -10.75 9.54 -9.33
CA ASN A 573 -9.64 10.44 -9.00
C ASN A 573 -8.29 9.73 -9.02
N TYR A 574 -8.20 8.53 -8.46
CA TYR A 574 -6.96 7.78 -8.54
C TYR A 574 -6.64 7.37 -9.98
N GLY A 575 -7.64 6.96 -10.78
CA GLY A 575 -7.48 6.68 -12.20
C GLY A 575 -6.85 7.85 -12.97
N PHE A 576 -7.28 9.09 -12.70
CA PHE A 576 -6.66 10.28 -13.28
C PHE A 576 -5.20 10.44 -12.89
N GLN A 577 -4.84 10.17 -11.63
CA GLN A 577 -3.47 10.29 -11.15
C GLN A 577 -2.56 9.23 -11.78
N LEU A 578 -3.07 8.00 -11.92
CA LEU A 578 -2.41 6.90 -12.60
C LEU A 578 -2.02 7.27 -14.04
N LEU A 579 -2.94 7.80 -14.86
CA LEU A 579 -2.61 8.23 -16.23
C LEU A 579 -1.50 9.27 -16.32
N ASN A 580 -1.48 10.21 -15.36
CA ASN A 580 -0.49 11.27 -15.32
C ASN A 580 0.86 10.80 -14.72
N GLY A 581 0.99 9.51 -14.39
CA GLY A 581 2.21 8.96 -13.82
C GLY A 581 2.42 9.29 -12.35
N ASN A 582 1.36 9.71 -11.65
CA ASN A 582 1.38 9.96 -10.22
C ASN A 582 0.78 8.76 -9.48
N LEU A 583 1.65 7.82 -9.10
CA LEU A 583 1.29 6.51 -8.54
C LEU A 583 1.29 6.50 -7.01
N ALA A 584 1.89 7.51 -6.38
CA ALA A 584 1.71 7.86 -4.98
C ALA A 584 0.90 9.16 -4.91
N ALA A 585 -0.42 9.03 -4.95
CA ALA A 585 -1.32 10.12 -5.22
C ALA A 585 -1.97 10.70 -3.95
N ALA A 586 -1.72 11.98 -3.69
CA ALA A 586 -2.41 12.72 -2.65
C ALA A 586 -3.83 13.08 -3.10
N ILE A 587 -4.85 12.43 -2.52
CA ILE A 587 -6.27 12.63 -2.85
C ILE A 587 -7.01 13.06 -1.59
N ASP A 588 -7.87 14.06 -1.72
CA ASP A 588 -8.73 14.53 -0.63
C ASP A 588 -9.93 13.59 -0.49
N ASP A 589 -10.14 13.04 0.70
CA ASP A 589 -11.32 12.30 1.09
C ASP A 589 -12.32 13.29 1.71
N TYR A 590 -13.43 13.52 1.00
CA TYR A 590 -14.42 14.51 1.40
C TYR A 590 -15.31 14.05 2.56
N GLU A 591 -15.44 12.75 2.81
CA GLU A 591 -16.23 12.22 3.93
C GLU A 591 -15.46 12.39 5.24
N LEU A 592 -14.16 12.11 5.20
CA LEU A 592 -13.30 12.25 6.37
C LEU A 592 -12.75 13.67 6.56
N GLY A 593 -12.83 14.51 5.53
CA GLY A 593 -12.22 15.84 5.52
C GLY A 593 -10.70 15.79 5.70
N GLN A 594 -10.07 14.75 5.15
CA GLN A 594 -8.65 14.43 5.28
C GLN A 594 -8.03 14.19 3.90
N ARG A 595 -6.71 14.29 3.82
CA ARG A 595 -5.95 13.98 2.61
C ARG A 595 -5.20 12.68 2.82
N PHE A 596 -5.24 11.78 1.85
CA PHE A 596 -4.54 10.49 1.93
C PHE A 596 -3.53 10.37 0.79
N MET A 597 -2.40 9.74 1.08
CA MET A 597 -1.52 9.19 0.05
C MET A 597 -2.10 7.85 -0.39
N ASN A 598 -2.46 7.74 -1.66
CA ASN A 598 -3.10 6.56 -2.24
C ASN A 598 -2.16 5.90 -3.24
N ASP A 599 -2.34 4.60 -3.42
CA ASP A 599 -1.63 3.75 -4.37
C ASP A 599 -2.64 2.85 -5.14
N LEU A 600 -2.14 1.88 -5.91
CA LEU A 600 -3.00 1.02 -6.75
C LEU A 600 -4.01 0.20 -5.93
N ALA A 601 -3.74 -0.10 -4.65
CA ALA A 601 -4.67 -0.81 -3.79
C ALA A 601 -5.96 -0.01 -3.58
N THR A 602 -5.89 1.34 -3.50
CA THR A 602 -7.07 2.22 -3.45
C THR A 602 -7.94 2.04 -4.69
N TYR A 603 -7.35 2.00 -5.89
CA TYR A 603 -8.12 1.79 -7.12
C TYR A 603 -8.72 0.38 -7.18
N ARG A 604 -7.96 -0.64 -6.77
CA ARG A 604 -8.40 -2.04 -6.74
C ARG A 604 -9.64 -2.20 -5.87
N ILE A 605 -9.61 -1.76 -4.61
CA ILE A 605 -10.73 -1.98 -3.68
C ILE A 605 -12.03 -1.34 -4.17
N PHE A 606 -12.00 -0.05 -4.53
CA PHE A 606 -13.22 0.67 -4.89
C PHE A 606 -13.80 0.20 -6.23
N SER A 607 -12.95 -0.02 -7.24
CA SER A 607 -13.44 -0.49 -8.53
C SER A 607 -13.94 -1.94 -8.48
N THR A 608 -13.34 -2.80 -7.66
CA THR A 608 -13.86 -4.16 -7.41
C THR A 608 -15.21 -4.10 -6.70
N TRP A 609 -15.34 -3.30 -5.64
CA TRP A 609 -16.60 -3.17 -4.91
C TRP A 609 -17.72 -2.64 -5.82
N LEU A 610 -17.50 -1.55 -6.55
CA LEU A 610 -18.47 -1.00 -7.51
C LEU A 610 -18.89 -2.02 -8.58
N TRP A 611 -17.93 -2.82 -9.09
CA TRP A 611 -18.24 -3.88 -10.03
C TRP A 611 -19.17 -4.93 -9.41
N THR A 612 -18.93 -5.35 -8.16
CA THR A 612 -19.83 -6.29 -7.47
C THR A 612 -21.23 -5.72 -7.24
N LEU A 613 -21.34 -4.43 -6.91
CA LEU A 613 -22.64 -3.77 -6.74
C LEU A 613 -23.46 -3.81 -8.02
N LEU A 614 -22.86 -3.43 -9.16
CA LEU A 614 -23.51 -3.45 -10.47
C LEU A 614 -23.84 -4.87 -10.91
N ARG A 615 -22.89 -5.80 -10.76
CA ARG A 615 -23.04 -7.19 -11.19
C ARG A 615 -24.24 -7.87 -10.54
N HIS A 616 -24.48 -7.57 -9.27
CA HIS A 616 -25.55 -8.19 -8.48
C HIS A 616 -26.79 -7.32 -8.33
N GLY A 617 -26.82 -6.10 -8.91
CA GLY A 617 -27.90 -5.15 -8.72
C GLY A 617 -28.16 -4.86 -7.23
N ALA A 618 -27.08 -4.69 -6.45
CA ALA A 618 -27.13 -4.62 -5.00
C ALA A 618 -28.11 -3.54 -4.53
N ALA A 619 -28.98 -3.88 -3.58
CA ALA A 619 -29.95 -2.96 -3.03
C ALA A 619 -29.29 -1.98 -2.07
N VAL A 620 -29.57 -0.69 -2.24
CA VAL A 620 -29.21 0.35 -1.27
C VAL A 620 -29.98 0.11 0.03
N THR A 621 -29.30 0.12 1.17
CA THR A 621 -29.87 -0.31 2.45
C THR A 621 -30.55 0.82 3.22
N LYS A 622 -30.29 2.08 2.86
CA LYS A 622 -30.82 3.28 3.54
C LYS A 622 -31.27 4.33 2.53
N ASP A 623 -32.26 5.13 2.92
CA ASP A 623 -32.63 6.32 2.15
C ASP A 623 -31.44 7.28 2.09
N GLY A 624 -31.13 7.77 0.90
CA GLY A 624 -30.04 8.71 0.66
C GLY A 624 -30.21 9.42 -0.69
N ALA A 625 -29.14 10.07 -1.14
CA ALA A 625 -29.11 10.70 -2.45
C ALA A 625 -27.71 10.72 -3.05
N PHE A 626 -27.63 10.63 -4.39
CA PHE A 626 -26.44 11.10 -5.08
C PHE A 626 -26.46 12.62 -5.16
N LYS A 627 -25.29 13.20 -4.95
CA LYS A 627 -25.09 14.63 -4.77
C LYS A 627 -24.40 15.25 -5.97
N GLY A 628 -24.84 16.44 -6.36
CA GLY A 628 -24.13 17.34 -7.26
C GLY A 628 -23.03 18.11 -6.52
N PRO A 629 -22.15 18.78 -7.28
CA PRO A 629 -21.04 19.51 -6.70
C PRO A 629 -21.48 20.78 -5.97
N ALA A 630 -20.80 21.09 -4.86
CA ALA A 630 -20.83 22.42 -4.27
C ALA A 630 -19.45 22.81 -3.74
N ARG A 631 -19.19 24.12 -3.71
CA ARG A 631 -17.98 24.67 -3.09
C ARG A 631 -18.21 24.86 -1.59
N THR A 632 -17.37 24.21 -0.79
CA THR A 632 -17.45 24.16 0.66
C THR A 632 -16.13 24.61 1.31
N PRO A 633 -16.06 24.75 2.65
CA PRO A 633 -14.79 24.96 3.34
C PRO A 633 -13.76 23.83 3.19
N LEU A 634 -14.15 22.67 2.64
CA LEU A 634 -13.27 21.53 2.35
C LEU A 634 -12.79 21.48 0.89
N GLY A 635 -13.32 22.35 0.02
CA GLY A 635 -13.11 22.27 -1.43
C GLY A 635 -14.43 22.15 -2.20
N VAL A 636 -14.32 21.91 -3.49
CA VAL A 636 -15.47 21.47 -4.31
C VAL A 636 -15.69 19.98 -4.07
N ILE A 637 -16.83 19.62 -3.49
CA ILE A 637 -17.17 18.24 -3.12
C ILE A 637 -18.62 17.91 -3.52
N PRO A 638 -19.01 16.63 -3.63
CA PRO A 638 -20.41 16.24 -3.73
C PRO A 638 -21.17 16.64 -2.45
N ALA A 639 -22.16 17.53 -2.56
CA ALA A 639 -22.85 18.10 -1.40
C ALA A 639 -24.34 18.40 -1.58
N GLU A 640 -24.79 18.72 -2.80
CA GLU A 640 -26.18 19.07 -3.07
C GLU A 640 -26.99 17.84 -3.49
N ASP A 641 -27.99 17.40 -2.75
CA ASP A 641 -28.82 16.26 -3.14
C ASP A 641 -29.48 16.51 -4.52
N ARG A 642 -29.22 15.64 -5.50
CA ARG A 642 -29.77 15.74 -6.87
C ARG A 642 -30.62 14.55 -7.25
N VAL A 643 -30.18 13.33 -6.93
CA VAL A 643 -30.90 12.09 -7.27
C VAL A 643 -31.20 11.35 -5.98
N LYS A 644 -32.47 11.35 -5.58
CA LYS A 644 -32.90 10.59 -4.40
C LYS A 644 -32.83 9.10 -4.69
N VAL A 645 -32.32 8.33 -3.73
CA VAL A 645 -32.16 6.88 -3.80
C VAL A 645 -32.78 6.28 -2.54
N PRO A 646 -34.07 5.87 -2.60
CA PRO A 646 -34.73 5.23 -1.48
C PRO A 646 -34.08 3.88 -1.12
N ALA A 647 -34.22 3.47 0.14
CA ALA A 647 -33.85 2.12 0.57
C ALA A 647 -34.58 1.05 -0.27
N GLY A 648 -33.89 -0.03 -0.60
CA GLY A 648 -34.35 -1.10 -1.48
C GLY A 648 -34.13 -0.83 -2.97
N THR A 649 -33.69 0.37 -3.37
CA THR A 649 -33.38 0.65 -4.78
C THR A 649 -32.19 -0.19 -5.25
N PRO A 650 -32.33 -1.00 -6.31
CA PRO A 650 -31.20 -1.76 -6.86
C PRO A 650 -30.22 -0.86 -7.59
N PHE A 651 -28.92 -1.10 -7.42
CA PHE A 651 -27.87 -0.39 -8.14
C PHE A 651 -27.71 -0.91 -9.57
N THR A 652 -28.53 -0.40 -10.48
CA THR A 652 -28.55 -0.76 -11.91
C THR A 652 -27.61 0.11 -12.75
N GLU A 653 -27.40 -0.28 -14.01
CA GLU A 653 -26.66 0.57 -14.97
C GLU A 653 -27.28 1.96 -15.13
N GLU A 654 -28.61 2.08 -15.15
CA GLU A 654 -29.29 3.38 -15.25
C GLU A 654 -28.97 4.28 -14.04
N LEU A 655 -28.95 3.69 -12.84
CA LEU A 655 -28.61 4.44 -11.63
C LEU A 655 -27.13 4.82 -11.61
N PHE A 656 -26.25 3.96 -12.11
CA PHE A 656 -24.83 4.26 -12.29
C PHE A 656 -24.60 5.37 -13.34
N ASP A 657 -25.33 5.38 -14.46
CA ASP A 657 -25.20 6.45 -15.46
C ASP A 657 -25.61 7.81 -14.86
N LYS A 658 -26.59 7.86 -13.95
CA LYS A 658 -26.93 9.10 -13.19
C LYS A 658 -25.80 9.54 -12.26
N LEU A 659 -25.18 8.60 -11.55
CA LEU A 659 -24.00 8.89 -10.70
C LEU A 659 -22.83 9.41 -11.53
N TRP A 660 -22.60 8.79 -12.69
CA TRP A 660 -21.58 9.18 -13.63
C TRP A 660 -21.73 10.63 -14.08
N ASP A 661 -22.94 11.03 -14.51
CA ASP A 661 -23.21 12.39 -14.97
C ASP A 661 -22.91 13.42 -13.86
N LEU A 662 -23.34 13.12 -12.62
CA LEU A 662 -23.03 13.96 -11.45
C LEU A 662 -21.53 14.04 -11.15
N HIS A 663 -20.76 12.97 -11.39
CA HIS A 663 -19.31 13.02 -11.23
C HIS A 663 -18.63 13.86 -12.31
N MET A 664 -19.15 13.86 -13.54
CA MET A 664 -18.66 14.74 -14.60
C MET A 664 -18.98 16.21 -14.28
N GLU A 665 -20.18 16.51 -13.79
CA GLU A 665 -20.51 17.86 -13.26
C GLU A 665 -19.52 18.28 -12.16
N TRP A 666 -19.23 17.38 -11.21
CA TRP A 666 -18.23 17.63 -10.18
C TRP A 666 -16.83 17.86 -10.74
N THR A 667 -16.41 17.08 -11.75
CA THR A 667 -15.10 17.21 -12.39
C THR A 667 -14.92 18.60 -13.02
N TYR A 668 -15.93 19.09 -13.74
CA TYR A 668 -15.90 20.44 -14.31
C TYR A 668 -15.88 21.52 -13.23
N ALA A 669 -16.72 21.42 -12.19
CA ALA A 669 -16.73 22.36 -11.08
C ALA A 669 -15.39 22.38 -10.31
N PHE A 670 -14.73 21.23 -10.18
CA PHE A 670 -13.40 21.12 -9.59
C PHE A 670 -12.34 21.83 -10.43
N TYR A 671 -12.39 21.70 -11.77
CA TYR A 671 -11.47 22.40 -12.67
C TYR A 671 -11.66 23.92 -12.65
N ASP A 672 -12.91 24.39 -12.65
CA ASP A 672 -13.23 25.81 -12.51
C ASP A 672 -12.66 26.38 -11.21
N ASP A 673 -12.75 25.62 -10.12
CA ASP A 673 -12.21 26.04 -8.83
C ASP A 673 -10.67 26.04 -8.80
N LEU A 674 -10.02 25.08 -9.44
CA LEU A 674 -8.56 25.08 -9.61
C LEU A 674 -8.09 26.31 -10.41
N ASP A 675 -8.80 26.65 -11.48
CA ASP A 675 -8.48 27.83 -12.32
C ASP A 675 -8.65 29.12 -11.53
N ARG A 676 -9.72 29.22 -10.75
CA ARG A 676 -9.92 30.33 -9.81
C ARG A 676 -8.78 30.44 -8.80
N ILE A 677 -8.37 29.34 -8.18
CA ILE A 677 -7.25 29.32 -7.21
C ILE A 677 -5.94 29.75 -7.87
N ALA A 678 -5.65 29.24 -9.07
CA ALA A 678 -4.46 29.60 -9.82
C ALA A 678 -4.46 31.10 -10.17
N ALA A 679 -5.58 31.62 -10.68
CA ALA A 679 -5.75 33.04 -10.99
C ALA A 679 -5.55 33.91 -9.74
N GLU A 680 -6.16 33.54 -8.62
CA GLU A 680 -5.96 34.23 -7.34
C GLU A 680 -4.48 34.23 -6.94
N LYS A 681 -3.79 33.09 -6.97
CA LYS A 681 -2.36 33.00 -6.61
C LYS A 681 -1.48 33.89 -7.49
N ILE A 682 -1.72 33.90 -8.80
CA ILE A 682 -1.00 34.76 -9.75
C ILE A 682 -1.22 36.23 -9.39
N LEU A 683 -2.47 36.65 -9.17
CA LEU A 683 -2.78 38.03 -8.80
C LEU A 683 -2.11 38.43 -7.47
N HIS A 684 -2.12 37.55 -6.47
CA HIS A 684 -1.50 37.82 -5.16
C HIS A 684 0.00 38.11 -5.25
N LYS A 685 0.74 37.51 -6.21
CA LYS A 685 2.18 37.78 -6.43
C LYS A 685 2.47 39.26 -6.72
N PHE A 686 1.49 39.99 -7.25
CA PHE A 686 1.65 41.38 -7.69
C PHE A 686 0.90 42.40 -6.81
N ILE A 687 0.04 41.95 -5.88
CA ILE A 687 -0.80 42.84 -5.05
C ILE A 687 0.02 43.89 -4.30
N ASP A 688 1.16 43.52 -3.71
CA ASP A 688 1.94 44.47 -2.91
C ASP A 688 2.65 45.53 -3.77
N LYS A 689 3.08 45.18 -4.99
CA LYS A 689 3.62 46.15 -5.96
C LYS A 689 2.55 47.18 -6.33
N VAL A 690 1.35 46.70 -6.68
CA VAL A 690 0.20 47.55 -7.01
C VAL A 690 -0.20 48.43 -5.81
N ARG A 691 -0.28 47.85 -4.61
CA ARG A 691 -0.60 48.56 -3.37
C ARG A 691 0.40 49.66 -3.07
N LYS A 692 1.70 49.42 -3.27
CA LYS A 692 2.75 50.42 -3.08
C LYS A 692 2.59 51.60 -4.04
N ILE A 693 2.35 51.34 -5.33
CA ILE A 693 2.15 52.39 -6.34
C ILE A 693 0.91 53.23 -6.02
N ILE A 694 -0.19 52.59 -5.63
CA ILE A 694 -1.42 53.26 -5.20
C ILE A 694 -1.17 54.11 -3.95
N HIS A 695 -0.47 53.57 -2.96
CA HIS A 695 -0.13 54.30 -1.74
C HIS A 695 0.70 55.54 -2.06
N GLU A 696 1.74 55.42 -2.88
CA GLU A 696 2.57 56.55 -3.33
C GLU A 696 1.75 57.61 -4.07
N ALA A 697 0.85 57.22 -4.96
CA ALA A 697 -0.01 58.14 -5.70
C ALA A 697 -0.93 58.98 -4.78
N TYR A 698 -1.26 58.47 -3.59
CA TYR A 698 -2.23 59.08 -2.67
C TYR A 698 -1.64 59.57 -1.33
N LYS A 699 -0.31 59.54 -1.14
CA LYS A 699 0.35 59.87 0.15
C LYS A 699 0.47 61.37 0.45
N SER A 700 0.31 62.27 -0.52
CA SER A 700 0.46 63.73 -0.33
C SER A 700 -0.88 64.46 -0.44
N GLY A 701 -1.33 65.17 0.60
CA GLY A 701 -2.58 65.96 0.58
C GLY A 701 -2.49 67.23 -0.28
N PRO A 702 -3.47 68.15 -0.24
CA PRO A 702 -4.92 67.96 -0.43
C PRO A 702 -5.31 67.66 -1.90
N PHE A 703 -4.33 67.46 -2.79
CA PHE A 703 -4.53 67.09 -4.20
C PHE A 703 -3.77 65.80 -4.52
N ARG A 704 -4.33 64.94 -5.39
CA ARG A 704 -3.69 63.69 -5.82
C ARG A 704 -2.31 64.00 -6.41
N GLY A 705 -1.25 63.39 -5.87
CA GLY A 705 0.13 63.60 -6.36
C GLY A 705 0.37 63.05 -7.77
N GLN A 706 -0.50 62.15 -8.24
CA GLN A 706 -0.48 61.58 -9.60
C GLN A 706 -1.89 61.47 -10.17
N SER A 707 -2.04 61.63 -11.48
CA SER A 707 -3.32 61.41 -12.16
C SER A 707 -3.68 59.92 -12.19
N PRO A 708 -4.97 59.54 -12.25
CA PRO A 708 -5.37 58.13 -12.39
C PRO A 708 -4.72 57.44 -13.59
N ARG A 709 -4.51 58.15 -14.70
CA ARG A 709 -3.87 57.62 -15.90
C ARG A 709 -2.38 57.32 -15.68
N GLU A 710 -1.68 58.19 -14.96
CA GLU A 710 -0.28 57.99 -14.62
C GLU A 710 -0.11 56.84 -13.61
N THR A 711 -0.98 56.75 -12.60
CA THR A 711 -0.98 55.61 -11.67
C THR A 711 -1.23 54.29 -12.39
N ALA A 712 -2.21 54.24 -13.32
CA ALA A 712 -2.48 53.05 -14.12
C ALA A 712 -1.28 52.66 -15.00
N ARG A 713 -0.62 53.64 -15.64
CA ARG A 713 0.61 53.41 -16.42
C ARG A 713 1.71 52.79 -15.56
N ARG A 714 1.97 53.37 -14.38
CA ARG A 714 2.98 52.85 -13.44
C ARG A 714 2.66 51.44 -12.96
N ILE A 715 1.38 51.12 -12.75
CA ILE A 715 0.95 49.75 -12.43
C ILE A 715 1.32 48.82 -13.59
N LEU A 716 0.93 49.13 -14.83
CA LEU A 716 1.23 48.31 -16.00
C LEU A 716 2.74 48.12 -16.19
N GLU A 717 3.52 49.19 -16.06
CA GLU A 717 4.98 49.15 -16.18
C GLU A 717 5.65 48.32 -15.08
N SER A 718 5.01 48.16 -13.92
CA SER A 718 5.53 47.34 -12.83
C SER A 718 5.26 45.84 -12.97
N LEU A 719 4.40 45.44 -13.92
CA LEU A 719 4.03 44.07 -14.21
C LEU A 719 4.76 43.59 -15.46
N HIS A 720 5.98 43.08 -15.26
CA HIS A 720 6.79 42.58 -16.38
C HIS A 720 6.23 41.26 -16.91
N VAL A 721 6.21 41.10 -18.23
CA VAL A 721 5.66 39.89 -18.90
C VAL A 721 6.35 38.63 -18.39
N ASP A 722 7.68 38.61 -18.29
CA ASP A 722 8.45 37.45 -17.82
C ASP A 722 8.07 37.01 -16.39
N GLU A 723 7.79 37.98 -15.49
CA GLU A 723 7.36 37.66 -14.12
C GLU A 723 5.95 37.06 -14.08
N VAL A 724 5.06 37.54 -14.96
CA VAL A 724 3.69 37.04 -15.11
C VAL A 724 3.71 35.66 -15.77
N GLU A 725 4.48 35.47 -16.82
CA GLU A 725 4.69 34.17 -17.48
C GLU A 725 5.20 33.15 -16.47
N GLN A 726 6.23 33.50 -15.70
CA GLN A 726 6.74 32.63 -14.65
C GLN A 726 5.64 32.28 -13.62
N ALA A 727 4.82 33.25 -13.21
CA ALA A 727 3.71 33.01 -12.29
C ALA A 727 2.64 32.08 -12.90
N VAL A 728 2.34 32.24 -14.20
CA VAL A 728 1.43 31.35 -14.94
C VAL A 728 1.99 29.94 -14.94
N VAL A 729 3.24 29.75 -15.35
CA VAL A 729 3.92 28.44 -15.38
C VAL A 729 3.95 27.80 -13.98
N GLU A 730 4.26 28.57 -12.93
CA GLU A 730 4.28 28.11 -11.54
C GLU A 730 2.91 27.61 -11.03
N ASN A 731 1.80 28.08 -11.64
CA ASN A 731 0.43 27.76 -11.24
C ASN A 731 -0.36 26.98 -12.30
N GLN A 732 0.30 26.47 -13.35
CA GLN A 732 -0.35 25.60 -14.33
C GLN A 732 -0.90 24.33 -13.66
N PRO A 733 -2.03 23.77 -14.17
CA PRO A 733 -2.53 22.48 -13.72
C PRO A 733 -1.43 21.42 -13.79
N ARG A 734 -1.30 20.62 -12.72
CA ARG A 734 -0.30 19.54 -12.67
C ARG A 734 -0.67 18.31 -13.49
N PHE A 735 -1.88 18.27 -14.03
CA PHE A 735 -2.43 17.16 -14.78
C PHE A 735 -3.03 17.68 -16.08
N ASP A 736 -2.90 16.88 -17.14
CA ASP A 736 -3.53 17.19 -18.42
C ASP A 736 -5.00 16.78 -18.38
N ARG A 737 -5.88 17.78 -18.49
CA ARG A 737 -7.35 17.63 -18.42
C ARG A 737 -7.92 16.85 -19.60
N ALA A 738 -7.22 16.80 -20.74
CA ALA A 738 -7.68 16.10 -21.93
C ALA A 738 -7.83 14.59 -21.72
N PHE A 739 -7.15 14.02 -20.71
CA PHE A 739 -7.25 12.59 -20.39
C PHE A 739 -8.40 12.22 -19.47
N ALA A 740 -9.14 13.19 -18.94
CA ALA A 740 -10.23 12.88 -18.03
C ALA A 740 -11.32 12.00 -18.70
N PRO A 741 -11.80 12.30 -19.93
CA PRO A 741 -12.74 11.42 -20.62
C PRO A 741 -12.22 10.00 -20.83
N VAL A 742 -10.91 9.84 -21.08
CA VAL A 742 -10.30 8.52 -21.34
C VAL A 742 -10.36 7.62 -20.10
N ILE A 743 -10.00 8.13 -18.91
CA ILE A 743 -10.11 7.33 -17.68
C ILE A 743 -11.53 6.97 -17.37
N MET A 744 -12.42 7.94 -17.56
CA MET A 744 -13.82 7.73 -17.31
C MET A 744 -14.30 6.59 -18.19
N GLU A 745 -14.09 6.61 -19.51
CA GLU A 745 -14.51 5.53 -20.41
C GLU A 745 -13.92 4.17 -20.02
N ILE A 746 -12.62 4.08 -19.73
CA ILE A 746 -11.99 2.83 -19.26
C ILE A 746 -12.70 2.31 -17.99
N LEU A 747 -12.95 3.18 -17.01
CA LEU A 747 -13.62 2.83 -15.77
C LEU A 747 -15.07 2.40 -16.03
N LYS A 748 -15.81 3.08 -16.90
CA LYS A 748 -17.18 2.73 -17.31
C LYS A 748 -17.24 1.35 -17.92
N THR A 749 -16.42 1.10 -18.94
CA THR A 749 -16.38 -0.19 -19.64
C THR A 749 -16.00 -1.31 -18.68
N LYS A 750 -15.02 -1.08 -17.82
CA LYS A 750 -14.64 -2.06 -16.79
C LYS A 750 -15.80 -2.37 -15.84
N LEU A 751 -16.47 -1.36 -15.30
CA LEU A 751 -17.53 -1.55 -14.32
C LEU A 751 -18.80 -2.19 -14.90
N LYS A 752 -19.14 -1.88 -16.16
CA LYS A 752 -20.28 -2.48 -16.88
C LYS A 752 -19.98 -3.86 -17.47
N SER A 753 -18.71 -4.26 -17.55
CA SER A 753 -18.33 -5.53 -18.15
C SER A 753 -18.83 -6.73 -17.33
N PRO A 754 -19.37 -7.78 -17.99
CA PRO A 754 -19.67 -9.04 -17.31
C PRO A 754 -18.42 -9.82 -16.89
N MET A 755 -17.25 -9.49 -17.46
CA MET A 755 -15.98 -10.12 -17.15
C MET A 755 -15.24 -9.34 -16.07
N TYR A 756 -14.90 -10.01 -14.97
CA TYR A 756 -14.11 -9.41 -13.90
C TYR A 756 -12.61 -9.37 -14.25
N LEU A 757 -11.97 -8.24 -13.92
CA LEU A 757 -10.54 -8.01 -14.09
C LEU A 757 -9.87 -7.67 -12.75
N GLN A 758 -9.08 -8.60 -12.23
CA GLN A 758 -8.21 -8.41 -11.07
C GLN A 758 -7.05 -7.47 -11.42
N HIS A 759 -6.59 -6.67 -10.45
CA HIS A 759 -5.52 -5.69 -10.64
C HIS A 759 -5.80 -4.70 -11.80
N GLY A 760 -7.02 -4.14 -11.83
CA GLY A 760 -7.48 -3.30 -12.94
C GLY A 760 -6.67 -2.02 -13.21
N GLY A 761 -5.70 -1.66 -12.35
CA GLY A 761 -4.71 -0.64 -12.67
C GLY A 761 -3.86 -1.00 -13.90
N ARG A 762 -3.57 -2.30 -14.12
CA ARG A 762 -2.86 -2.80 -15.31
C ARG A 762 -3.56 -2.39 -16.61
N LEU A 763 -4.89 -2.36 -16.62
CA LEU A 763 -5.69 -1.94 -17.78
C LEU A 763 -5.36 -0.50 -18.17
N ILE A 764 -5.35 0.42 -17.21
CA ILE A 764 -5.00 1.81 -17.46
C ILE A 764 -3.55 1.90 -17.95
N MET A 765 -2.62 1.16 -17.32
CA MET A 765 -1.21 1.19 -17.69
C MET A 765 -0.91 0.71 -19.11
N VAL A 766 -1.63 -0.32 -19.61
CA VAL A 766 -1.43 -0.84 -20.98
C VAL A 766 -2.16 -0.01 -22.03
N LEU A 767 -3.28 0.63 -21.67
CA LEU A 767 -4.09 1.41 -22.59
C LEU A 767 -3.63 2.86 -22.72
N ALA A 768 -3.05 3.43 -21.66
CA ALA A 768 -2.57 4.81 -21.67
C ALA A 768 -1.59 5.11 -22.81
N PRO A 769 -0.61 4.24 -23.13
CA PRO A 769 0.38 4.52 -24.17
C PRO A 769 -0.16 4.38 -25.60
N LEU A 770 -1.38 3.88 -25.79
CA LEU A 770 -1.93 3.62 -27.12
C LEU A 770 -2.59 4.88 -27.72
N PRO A 771 -2.53 5.07 -29.05
CA PRO A 771 -3.35 6.06 -29.76
C PRO A 771 -4.85 5.84 -29.51
N ASP A 772 -5.65 6.90 -29.59
CA ASP A 772 -7.08 6.86 -29.24
C ASP A 772 -7.87 5.77 -30.00
N GLU A 773 -7.71 5.70 -31.33
CA GLU A 773 -8.40 4.70 -32.17
C GLU A 773 -8.01 3.25 -31.82
N GLU A 774 -6.74 3.02 -31.48
CA GLU A 774 -6.26 1.69 -31.07
C GLU A 774 -6.74 1.33 -29.67
N ARG A 775 -6.79 2.32 -28.77
CA ARG A 775 -7.19 2.14 -27.37
C ARG A 775 -8.59 1.56 -27.26
N ASP A 776 -9.55 2.09 -28.01
CA ASP A 776 -10.94 1.64 -27.98
C ASP A 776 -11.08 0.19 -28.47
N ALA A 777 -10.38 -0.16 -29.55
CA ALA A 777 -10.36 -1.51 -30.08
C ALA A 777 -9.79 -2.52 -29.06
N VAL A 778 -8.68 -2.16 -28.39
CA VAL A 778 -8.08 -3.00 -27.34
C VAL A 778 -8.98 -3.10 -26.12
N LEU A 779 -9.57 -1.98 -25.67
CA LEU A 779 -10.48 -1.93 -24.53
C LEU A 779 -11.71 -2.85 -24.75
N HIS A 780 -12.27 -2.87 -25.95
CA HIS A 780 -13.34 -3.81 -26.29
C HIS A 780 -12.85 -5.26 -26.34
N ALA A 781 -11.66 -5.50 -26.90
CA ALA A 781 -11.11 -6.84 -27.03
C ALA A 781 -10.86 -7.50 -25.66
N VAL A 782 -10.33 -6.79 -24.67
CA VAL A 782 -10.02 -7.35 -23.34
C VAL A 782 -11.26 -7.80 -22.57
N PHE A 783 -12.42 -7.21 -22.84
CA PHE A 783 -13.71 -7.65 -22.25
C PHE A 783 -14.52 -8.56 -23.17
N THR A 784 -13.89 -9.12 -24.20
CA THR A 784 -14.47 -10.11 -25.11
C THR A 784 -13.91 -11.50 -24.78
N PRO A 785 -14.68 -12.60 -24.91
CA PRO A 785 -14.15 -13.96 -24.75
C PRO A 785 -12.91 -14.18 -25.63
N ARG A 786 -11.84 -14.74 -25.04
CA ARG A 786 -10.53 -14.86 -25.70
C ARG A 786 -10.57 -15.55 -27.06
N ASP A 787 -11.39 -16.58 -27.21
CA ASP A 787 -11.50 -17.33 -28.47
C ASP A 787 -12.02 -16.46 -29.63
N GLN A 788 -12.83 -15.45 -29.32
CA GLN A 788 -13.32 -14.49 -30.30
C GLN A 788 -12.23 -13.47 -30.65
N VAL A 789 -11.49 -12.97 -29.66
CA VAL A 789 -10.33 -12.10 -29.88
C VAL A 789 -9.29 -12.81 -30.77
N GLU A 790 -9.01 -14.07 -30.48
CA GLU A 790 -8.09 -14.90 -31.26
C GLU A 790 -8.56 -15.08 -32.71
N LYS A 791 -9.87 -15.29 -32.94
CA LYS A 791 -10.43 -15.35 -34.31
C LYS A 791 -10.26 -14.02 -35.05
N LEU A 792 -10.45 -12.88 -34.38
CA LEU A 792 -10.27 -11.56 -34.96
C LEU A 792 -8.81 -11.28 -35.33
N VAL A 793 -7.87 -11.66 -34.47
CA VAL A 793 -6.43 -11.56 -34.75
C VAL A 793 -6.03 -12.47 -35.92
N LYS A 794 -6.46 -13.73 -35.93
CA LYS A 794 -6.21 -14.67 -37.05
C LYS A 794 -6.81 -14.19 -38.38
N ALA A 795 -7.92 -13.46 -38.33
CA ALA A 795 -8.55 -12.87 -39.50
C ALA A 795 -7.91 -11.54 -39.95
N GLY A 796 -6.86 -11.06 -39.28
CA GLY A 796 -6.19 -9.79 -39.56
C GLY A 796 -7.01 -8.55 -39.22
N ARG A 797 -8.09 -8.70 -38.41
CA ARG A 797 -8.95 -7.59 -37.98
C ARG A 797 -8.44 -6.89 -36.72
N LEU A 798 -7.60 -7.57 -35.94
CA LEU A 798 -6.89 -7.01 -34.80
C LEU A 798 -5.40 -7.35 -34.90
N PRO A 799 -4.49 -6.45 -34.46
CA PRO A 799 -3.06 -6.76 -34.39
C PRO A 799 -2.72 -7.90 -33.42
N ASN A 800 -1.59 -8.58 -33.64
CA ASN A 800 -1.13 -9.66 -32.75
C ASN A 800 -0.87 -9.20 -31.31
N TYR A 801 -0.42 -7.95 -31.11
CA TYR A 801 -0.11 -7.42 -29.78
C TYR A 801 -1.37 -7.34 -28.88
N VAL A 802 -2.57 -7.33 -29.46
CA VAL A 802 -3.84 -7.32 -28.70
C VAL A 802 -3.99 -8.59 -27.87
N LEU A 803 -3.55 -9.75 -28.38
CA LEU A 803 -3.52 -10.99 -27.59
C LEU A 803 -2.46 -10.96 -26.48
N GLU A 804 -1.30 -10.34 -26.71
CA GLU A 804 -0.28 -10.17 -25.67
C GLU A 804 -0.82 -9.31 -24.51
N ILE A 805 -1.53 -8.21 -24.83
CA ILE A 805 -2.21 -7.37 -23.83
C ILE A 805 -3.32 -8.16 -23.12
N TYR A 806 -4.15 -8.89 -23.86
CA TYR A 806 -5.21 -9.72 -23.31
C TYR A 806 -4.65 -10.73 -22.30
N ASP A 807 -3.62 -11.47 -22.71
CA ASP A 807 -3.02 -12.52 -21.90
C ASP A 807 -2.34 -11.93 -20.66
N TYR A 808 -1.68 -10.78 -20.76
CA TYR A 808 -1.13 -10.08 -19.61
C TYR A 808 -2.20 -9.63 -18.61
N LEU A 809 -3.31 -9.05 -19.07
CA LEU A 809 -4.38 -8.57 -18.20
C LEU A 809 -5.16 -9.71 -17.53
N HIS A 810 -5.38 -10.81 -18.24
CA HIS A 810 -6.13 -11.97 -17.76
C HIS A 810 -5.25 -13.07 -17.17
N ASP A 811 -3.96 -12.81 -16.95
CA ASP A 811 -3.02 -13.77 -16.37
C ASP A 811 -2.94 -15.10 -17.14
N GLN A 812 -2.96 -15.00 -18.48
CA GLN A 812 -2.82 -16.11 -19.45
C GLN A 812 -1.42 -16.15 -20.10
N VAL A 813 -1.10 -17.19 -20.87
CA VAL A 813 0.26 -17.51 -21.38
C VAL A 813 0.32 -17.69 -22.88
#